data_AF-A0AA39TXZ0-F1
#
_entry.id   AF-A0AA39TXZ0-F1
#
_cell.length_a   1.000
_cell.length_b   1.000
_cell.length_c   1.000
_cell.angle_alpha   90.00
_cell.angle_beta   90.00
_cell.angle_gamma   90.00
#
_symmetry.space_group_name_H-M   'P 1'
#
loop_
_entity.id
_entity.type
_entity.pdbx_description
1 polymer ?
#
loop_
_entity_poly.entity_id
_entity_poly.type
_entity_poly.pdbx_seq_one_letter_code
_entity_poly.pdbx_strand_id
1 'polypeptide(L)'
;MLPPTSFPPNPRKRFIFKDTIWLGGIHDGYPFTSFSEYMKVRGAPSPDSDPTTYAALYQSLFTFGLLESVMEVKIPESTLLCQDAEGKIVMTDRYLSDLLQNWQDRIRQSDKTCQWQWANRVQMTLWQMYDFLLTDIINERYRVFLKGRDTSIYWLIGCIAEAMTSSRRVFPFLAQMQNAPLSWTFLLPPGFDHTAKCMISNGWCPFIIAILADEMCALSYASTRQPYIRDNVEGHHKCTMSACVINTIDTSSYSNRHSVKGCTCAYSKPSLERVCRSLEHREIPVVHQLQPNDGLISSDGSKTRYIAISHVWADGLGSTTEIGLPTCQINRLAGIARRLIPSGAFWMDALCVPEKRDLRRRAIGLMAETYRNADAVLVIDSGIRSCSRSAPLEERLLQIISSGWMQRLWTLQEALLARKLIFEFADGFSTLDELIPIQEEDLLDVLLTQLSAEIFRLTKYQRYATSNGFGIGDVAQSLRWRTTSRAGDETLAISGLLNVDAFELVNLPASQRMTTLLLRVRKLPSNIIFMPGPKLNQSCFRWAPRTMMTSMRISMTVSGQYEALCTPQGLIAEYSAVCFADITLKRDAPWFIRDKAKQRIYRIADIKNYIEEYSCSVLLLMRLPRPSETVHCIACRVVGGEAPPEDADGYRFTCEYQRRLILTDISESDLAKEKADTVLGATSGRMRVLMT
;
A
#
# COMPACT_ATOMS: atom_id res chain seq x y z
N MET A 1 20.19 17.24 -35.51
CA MET A 1 20.01 16.32 -34.37
C MET A 1 20.84 15.08 -34.67
N LEU A 2 21.89 14.82 -33.90
CA LEU A 2 22.71 13.61 -34.06
C LEU A 2 21.91 12.38 -33.57
N PRO A 3 22.02 11.22 -34.25
CA PRO A 3 21.37 9.98 -33.80
C PRO A 3 21.96 9.54 -32.44
N PRO A 4 21.18 8.85 -31.58
CA PRO A 4 21.69 8.32 -30.33
C PRO A 4 22.72 7.24 -30.62
N THR A 5 24.00 7.63 -30.61
CA THR A 5 25.14 6.73 -30.80
C THR A 5 25.53 6.17 -29.43
N SER A 6 25.45 4.84 -29.33
CA SER A 6 26.03 3.96 -28.30
C SER A 6 26.08 4.53 -26.88
N PHE A 7 25.03 4.29 -26.10
CA PHE A 7 25.10 4.40 -24.64
C PHE A 7 26.09 3.35 -24.11
N PRO A 8 27.19 3.72 -23.44
CA PRO A 8 28.02 2.75 -22.73
C PRO A 8 27.17 2.09 -21.64
N PRO A 9 27.35 0.78 -21.35
CA PRO A 9 26.56 0.10 -20.33
C PRO A 9 26.81 0.71 -18.95
N ASN A 10 25.79 1.39 -18.42
CA ASN A 10 25.78 1.89 -17.05
C ASN A 10 25.64 0.70 -16.08
N PRO A 11 26.53 0.51 -15.10
CA PRO A 11 26.47 -0.60 -14.14
C PRO A 11 25.26 -0.55 -13.18
N ARG A 12 24.43 0.51 -13.22
CA ARG A 12 23.20 0.67 -12.41
C ARG A 12 21.90 0.36 -13.16
N LYS A 13 21.95 -0.47 -14.22
CA LYS A 13 20.72 -0.79 -14.98
C LYS A 13 19.79 -1.69 -14.18
N ARG A 14 18.72 -1.09 -13.67
CA ARG A 14 17.66 -1.79 -12.94
C ARG A 14 16.66 -2.37 -13.92
N PHE A 15 16.35 -3.63 -13.69
CA PHE A 15 15.39 -4.38 -14.46
C PHE A 15 13.96 -4.07 -13.98
N ILE A 16 13.07 -3.75 -14.91
CA ILE A 16 11.66 -3.45 -14.64
C ILE A 16 10.72 -4.50 -15.24
N PHE A 17 11.13 -5.25 -16.29
CA PHE A 17 10.34 -6.36 -16.84
C PHE A 17 11.17 -7.46 -17.49
N LYS A 18 10.65 -8.69 -17.43
CA LYS A 18 11.26 -9.87 -18.07
C LYS A 18 11.20 -9.78 -19.57
N ASP A 19 12.29 -10.18 -20.22
CA ASP A 19 12.33 -10.35 -21.67
C ASP A 19 11.08 -11.13 -22.12
N THR A 20 10.33 -10.50 -23.02
CA THR A 20 8.99 -10.94 -23.41
C THR A 20 8.95 -11.13 -24.92
N ILE A 21 8.20 -12.12 -25.42
CA ILE A 21 8.14 -12.42 -26.84
C ILE A 21 7.73 -11.19 -27.68
N TRP A 22 8.46 -10.94 -28.77
CA TRP A 22 8.05 -9.97 -29.79
C TRP A 22 7.19 -10.65 -30.85
N LEU A 23 5.98 -10.14 -31.07
CA LEU A 23 5.03 -10.71 -32.03
C LEU A 23 5.33 -10.31 -33.50
N GLY A 24 6.37 -9.51 -33.75
CA GLY A 24 6.82 -9.15 -35.10
C GLY A 24 6.08 -7.97 -35.73
N GLY A 25 5.64 -6.99 -34.94
CA GLY A 25 5.02 -5.77 -35.48
C GLY A 25 6.08 -4.91 -36.18
N ILE A 26 5.87 -4.51 -37.44
CA ILE A 26 6.87 -3.70 -38.14
C ILE A 26 6.84 -2.26 -37.59
N HIS A 27 7.86 -1.88 -36.83
CA HIS A 27 7.99 -0.55 -36.24
C HIS A 27 8.90 0.35 -37.09
N ASP A 28 10.09 -0.15 -37.42
CA ASP A 28 11.10 0.54 -38.23
C ASP A 28 10.61 0.75 -39.68
N GLY A 29 11.19 1.74 -40.37
CA GLY A 29 10.81 2.08 -41.75
C GLY A 29 9.55 2.95 -41.89
N TYR A 30 8.85 3.26 -40.80
CA TYR A 30 7.71 4.18 -40.78
C TYR A 30 8.04 5.55 -40.17
N PRO A 31 7.38 6.64 -40.62
CA PRO A 31 7.61 7.98 -40.09
C PRO A 31 7.16 8.13 -38.63
N PHE A 32 7.51 9.26 -38.01
CA PHE A 32 7.05 9.61 -36.66
C PHE A 32 5.58 10.00 -36.73
N THR A 33 4.75 9.42 -35.86
CA THR A 33 3.30 9.60 -35.85
C THR A 33 2.79 9.75 -34.42
N SER A 34 1.64 10.41 -34.25
CA SER A 34 0.95 10.41 -32.95
C SER A 34 0.49 9.00 -32.57
N PHE A 35 0.23 8.80 -31.28
CA PHE A 35 -0.32 7.56 -30.74
C PHE A 35 -1.60 7.12 -31.45
N SER A 36 -2.50 8.07 -31.76
CA SER A 36 -3.78 7.80 -32.42
C SER A 36 -3.66 7.37 -33.88
N GLU A 37 -2.67 7.89 -34.63
CA GLU A 37 -2.49 7.59 -36.06
C GLU A 37 -1.58 6.38 -36.30
N TYR A 38 -0.90 5.87 -35.27
CA TYR A 38 0.14 4.84 -35.38
C TYR A 38 -0.32 3.58 -36.11
N MET A 39 -1.50 3.04 -35.75
CA MET A 39 -2.07 1.83 -36.35
C MET A 39 -2.50 2.08 -37.80
N LYS A 40 -3.07 3.25 -38.07
CA LYS A 40 -3.59 3.63 -39.40
C LYS A 40 -2.47 3.81 -40.42
N VAL A 41 -1.38 4.49 -40.03
CA VAL A 41 -0.22 4.70 -40.91
C VAL A 41 0.47 3.38 -41.27
N ARG A 42 0.37 2.37 -40.40
CA ARG A 42 0.89 1.02 -40.65
C ARG A 42 -0.11 0.09 -41.34
N GLY A 43 -1.26 0.60 -41.78
CA GLY A 43 -2.28 -0.18 -42.47
C GLY A 43 -2.81 -1.33 -41.63
N ALA A 44 -2.97 -1.13 -40.31
CA ALA A 44 -3.39 -2.19 -39.41
C ALA A 44 -4.71 -2.83 -39.88
N PRO A 45 -4.76 -4.17 -40.00
CA PRO A 45 -5.97 -4.86 -40.42
C PRO A 45 -7.07 -4.77 -39.36
N SER A 46 -8.30 -5.13 -39.71
CA SER A 46 -9.33 -5.34 -38.68
C SER A 46 -8.94 -6.52 -37.78
N PRO A 47 -9.18 -6.45 -36.45
CA PRO A 47 -8.90 -7.55 -35.53
C PRO A 47 -9.62 -8.85 -35.90
N ASP A 48 -10.75 -8.77 -36.62
CA ASP A 48 -11.49 -9.93 -37.11
C ASP A 48 -10.91 -10.50 -38.43
N SER A 49 -10.17 -9.69 -39.20
CA SER A 49 -9.61 -10.10 -40.51
C SER A 49 -8.23 -10.75 -40.41
N ASP A 50 -7.33 -10.19 -39.59
CA ASP A 50 -6.01 -10.76 -39.32
C ASP A 50 -5.63 -10.47 -37.86
N PRO A 51 -6.04 -11.36 -36.94
CA PRO A 51 -5.77 -11.20 -35.51
C PRO A 51 -4.27 -11.21 -35.17
N THR A 52 -3.43 -11.82 -36.01
CA THR A 52 -2.00 -11.97 -35.74
C THR A 52 -1.24 -10.69 -36.03
N THR A 53 -1.42 -10.16 -37.24
CA THR A 53 -0.81 -8.88 -37.61
C THR A 53 -1.39 -7.75 -36.74
N TYR A 54 -2.68 -7.80 -36.43
CA TYR A 54 -3.29 -6.84 -35.50
C TYR A 54 -2.62 -6.89 -34.12
N ALA A 55 -2.48 -8.07 -33.51
CA ALA A 55 -1.84 -8.21 -32.20
C ALA A 55 -0.38 -7.75 -32.21
N ALA A 56 0.36 -8.04 -33.28
CA ALA A 56 1.74 -7.61 -33.43
C ALA A 56 1.87 -6.08 -33.49
N LEU A 57 1.03 -5.41 -34.29
CA LEU A 57 0.97 -3.95 -34.35
C LEU A 57 0.43 -3.33 -33.06
N TYR A 58 -0.50 -4.00 -32.37
CA TYR A 58 -1.04 -3.59 -31.08
C TYR A 58 0.06 -3.61 -30.01
N GLN A 59 0.87 -4.68 -29.94
CA GLN A 59 2.05 -4.73 -29.07
C GLN A 59 3.02 -3.59 -29.41
N SER A 60 3.28 -3.35 -30.69
CA SER A 60 4.15 -2.27 -31.16
C SER A 60 3.63 -0.87 -30.80
N LEU A 61 2.31 -0.64 -30.86
CA LEU A 61 1.67 0.61 -30.46
C LEU A 61 1.91 0.90 -28.97
N PHE A 62 1.61 -0.06 -28.09
CA PHE A 62 1.69 0.16 -26.64
C PHE A 62 3.10 0.09 -26.06
N THR A 63 4.10 -0.14 -26.91
CA THR A 63 5.51 -0.16 -26.54
C THR A 63 6.24 0.98 -27.24
N PHE A 64 6.68 0.78 -28.48
CA PHE A 64 7.35 1.80 -29.28
C PHE A 64 6.45 3.00 -29.55
N GLY A 65 5.20 2.80 -29.98
CA GLY A 65 4.29 3.91 -30.29
C GLY A 65 4.02 4.82 -29.10
N LEU A 66 3.87 4.25 -27.91
CA LEU A 66 3.78 4.97 -26.64
C LEU A 66 5.04 5.77 -26.37
N LEU A 67 6.21 5.12 -26.39
CA LEU A 67 7.48 5.76 -26.08
C LEU A 67 7.80 6.90 -27.05
N GLU A 68 7.64 6.69 -28.36
CA GLU A 68 7.83 7.73 -29.36
C GLU A 68 6.87 8.90 -29.14
N SER A 69 5.58 8.63 -28.89
CA SER A 69 4.57 9.69 -28.70
C SER A 69 4.83 10.51 -27.43
N VAL A 70 5.26 9.87 -26.34
CA VAL A 70 5.55 10.53 -25.06
C VAL A 70 6.88 11.29 -25.12
N MET A 71 7.92 10.66 -25.68
CA MET A 71 9.27 11.21 -25.71
C MET A 71 9.50 12.15 -26.91
N GLU A 72 8.60 12.19 -27.88
CA GLU A 72 8.72 13.01 -29.10
C GLU A 72 10.04 12.77 -29.87
N VAL A 73 10.49 11.51 -29.90
CA VAL A 73 11.69 11.06 -30.63
C VAL A 73 11.44 9.73 -31.32
N LYS A 74 12.20 9.45 -32.38
CA LYS A 74 12.25 8.14 -33.02
C LYS A 74 13.09 7.15 -32.22
N ILE A 75 12.59 5.93 -32.07
CA ILE A 75 13.23 4.88 -31.28
C ILE A 75 13.44 3.64 -32.17
N PRO A 76 14.69 3.33 -32.57
CA PRO A 76 14.96 2.14 -33.39
C PRO A 76 14.55 0.85 -32.67
N GLU A 77 14.08 -0.15 -33.41
CA GLU A 77 13.72 -1.46 -32.86
C GLU A 77 14.85 -2.10 -32.04
N SER A 78 16.11 -1.94 -32.48
CA SER A 78 17.30 -2.45 -31.78
C SER A 78 17.49 -1.91 -30.36
N THR A 79 16.75 -0.88 -29.97
CA THR A 79 16.80 -0.29 -28.64
C THR A 79 16.06 -1.15 -27.60
N LEU A 80 14.98 -1.80 -28.01
CA LEU A 80 14.15 -2.62 -27.13
C LEU A 80 14.05 -4.06 -27.60
N LEU A 81 14.56 -4.43 -28.78
CA LEU A 81 14.56 -5.80 -29.27
C LEU A 81 15.96 -6.40 -29.24
N CYS A 82 16.05 -7.64 -28.77
CA CYS A 82 17.26 -8.47 -28.85
C CYS A 82 16.89 -9.92 -29.18
N GLN A 83 17.90 -10.74 -29.47
CA GLN A 83 17.74 -12.18 -29.56
C GLN A 83 17.96 -12.83 -28.19
N ASP A 84 17.08 -13.74 -27.80
CA ASP A 84 17.26 -14.59 -26.62
C ASP A 84 18.27 -15.74 -26.88
N ALA A 85 18.50 -16.59 -25.88
CA ALA A 85 19.45 -17.70 -25.98
C ALA A 85 19.02 -18.75 -27.04
N GLU A 86 17.73 -18.81 -27.35
CA GLU A 86 17.12 -19.69 -28.35
C GLU A 86 17.03 -19.04 -29.75
N GLY A 87 17.53 -17.80 -29.91
CA GLY A 87 17.53 -17.07 -31.17
C GLY A 87 16.20 -16.41 -31.54
N LYS A 88 15.21 -16.40 -30.63
CA LYS A 88 13.94 -15.70 -30.84
C LYS A 88 14.09 -14.22 -30.52
N ILE A 89 13.33 -13.39 -31.24
CA ILE A 89 13.30 -11.95 -30.98
C ILE A 89 12.41 -11.71 -29.76
N VAL A 90 12.99 -11.08 -28.76
CA VAL A 90 12.32 -10.70 -27.51
C VAL A 90 12.49 -9.20 -27.27
N MET A 91 11.53 -8.64 -26.55
CA MET A 91 11.57 -7.27 -26.10
C MET A 91 12.22 -7.20 -24.71
N THR A 92 13.19 -6.31 -24.55
CA THR A 92 14.05 -6.15 -23.38
C THR A 92 14.04 -4.70 -22.87
N ASP A 93 14.36 -4.49 -21.59
CA ASP A 93 14.43 -3.16 -20.97
C ASP A 93 15.85 -2.57 -20.92
N ARG A 94 16.82 -3.26 -21.53
CA ARG A 94 18.27 -2.94 -21.47
C ARG A 94 18.62 -1.47 -21.65
N TYR A 95 17.93 -0.75 -22.53
CA TYR A 95 18.19 0.67 -22.83
C TYR A 95 17.04 1.59 -22.42
N LEU A 96 16.00 1.07 -21.76
CA LEU A 96 14.82 1.85 -21.39
C LEU A 96 15.15 2.91 -20.32
N SER A 97 16.01 2.58 -19.36
CA SER A 97 16.49 3.55 -18.36
C SER A 97 17.27 4.70 -19.02
N ASP A 98 18.09 4.41 -20.03
CA ASP A 98 18.84 5.44 -20.76
C ASP A 98 17.90 6.36 -21.56
N LEU A 99 16.87 5.78 -22.20
CA LEU A 99 15.81 6.53 -22.89
C LEU A 99 15.05 7.46 -21.94
N LEU A 100 14.67 6.95 -20.77
CA LEU A 100 13.99 7.71 -19.73
C LEU A 100 14.85 8.87 -19.24
N GLN A 101 16.13 8.64 -18.97
CA GLN A 101 17.06 9.67 -18.53
C GLN A 101 17.20 10.77 -19.60
N ASN A 102 17.41 10.39 -20.85
CA ASN A 102 17.49 11.34 -21.95
C ASN A 102 16.21 12.18 -22.11
N TRP A 103 15.05 11.55 -21.96
CA TRP A 103 13.77 12.24 -22.01
C TRP A 103 13.62 13.26 -20.87
N GLN A 104 13.97 12.86 -19.64
CA GLN A 104 13.95 13.74 -18.47
C GLN A 104 14.89 14.94 -18.63
N ASP A 105 16.10 14.73 -19.16
CA ASP A 105 17.08 15.80 -19.36
C ASP A 105 16.61 16.82 -20.39
N ARG A 106 15.94 16.39 -21.47
CA ARG A 106 15.32 17.30 -22.44
C ARG A 106 14.20 18.13 -21.82
N ILE A 107 13.39 17.55 -20.94
CA ILE A 107 12.35 18.30 -20.22
C ILE A 107 12.99 19.36 -19.33
N ARG A 108 14.04 19.01 -18.57
CA ARG A 108 14.76 19.95 -17.69
C ARG A 108 15.36 21.13 -18.45
N GLN A 109 15.82 20.90 -19.68
CA GLN A 109 16.39 21.94 -20.55
C GLN A 109 15.33 22.84 -21.21
N SER A 110 14.06 22.45 -21.20
CA SER A 110 12.96 23.23 -21.77
C SER A 110 12.40 24.26 -20.78
N ASP A 111 11.80 25.34 -21.29
CA ASP A 111 11.16 26.36 -20.45
C ASP A 111 9.84 25.86 -19.83
N LYS A 112 9.36 26.53 -18.77
CA LYS A 112 8.18 26.12 -18.01
C LYS A 112 6.90 26.00 -18.85
N THR A 113 6.73 26.82 -19.89
CA THR A 113 5.55 26.77 -20.76
C THR A 113 5.59 25.52 -21.61
N CYS A 114 6.74 25.22 -22.22
CA CYS A 114 6.97 23.98 -22.96
C CYS A 114 6.78 22.75 -22.07
N GLN A 115 7.32 22.77 -20.84
CA GLN A 115 7.14 21.68 -19.87
C GLN A 115 5.66 21.42 -19.58
N TRP A 116 4.86 22.47 -19.38
CA TRP A 116 3.43 22.33 -19.09
C TRP A 116 2.65 21.77 -20.29
N GLN A 117 2.91 22.28 -21.49
CA GLN A 117 2.28 21.77 -22.71
C GLN A 117 2.66 20.31 -22.97
N TRP A 118 3.93 19.95 -22.75
CA TRP A 118 4.40 18.58 -22.91
C TRP A 118 3.75 17.65 -21.87
N ALA A 119 3.68 18.06 -20.60
CA ALA A 119 3.00 17.31 -19.53
C ALA A 119 1.54 16.98 -19.90
N ASN A 120 0.81 17.92 -20.49
CA ASN A 120 -0.56 17.68 -20.95
C ASN A 120 -0.63 16.68 -22.11
N ARG A 121 0.27 16.77 -23.10
CA ARG A 121 0.31 15.80 -24.21
C ARG A 121 0.63 14.38 -23.71
N VAL A 122 1.57 14.27 -22.76
CA VAL A 122 1.90 13.00 -22.11
C VAL A 122 0.68 12.44 -21.37
N GLN A 123 -0.03 13.28 -20.61
CA GLN A 123 -1.24 12.84 -19.91
C GLN A 123 -2.31 12.34 -20.88
N MET A 124 -2.58 13.08 -21.96
CA MET A 124 -3.57 12.70 -22.95
C MET A 124 -3.23 11.38 -23.63
N THR A 125 -1.95 11.17 -23.96
CA THR A 125 -1.46 9.91 -24.56
C THR A 125 -1.65 8.74 -23.60
N LEU A 126 -1.29 8.91 -22.32
CA LEU A 126 -1.47 7.87 -21.30
C LEU A 126 -2.96 7.58 -21.03
N TRP A 127 -3.84 8.58 -21.06
CA TRP A 127 -5.29 8.38 -20.95
C TRP A 127 -5.86 7.62 -22.14
N GLN A 128 -5.49 7.98 -23.36
CA GLN A 128 -5.90 7.24 -24.56
C GLN A 128 -5.49 5.76 -24.47
N MET A 129 -4.23 5.51 -24.08
CA MET A 129 -3.75 4.16 -23.85
C MET A 129 -4.53 3.42 -22.76
N TYR A 130 -4.77 4.08 -21.62
CA TYR A 130 -5.51 3.53 -20.50
C TYR A 130 -6.92 3.11 -20.93
N ASP A 131 -7.64 3.97 -21.64
CA ASP A 131 -8.99 3.69 -22.11
C ASP A 131 -9.03 2.53 -23.12
N PHE A 132 -8.08 2.48 -24.06
CA PHE A 132 -7.98 1.37 -25.01
C PHE A 132 -7.74 0.02 -24.31
N LEU A 133 -6.77 -0.04 -23.41
CA LEU A 133 -6.41 -1.28 -22.72
C LEU A 133 -7.48 -1.71 -21.69
N LEU A 134 -8.11 -0.75 -21.01
CA LEU A 134 -9.20 -1.07 -20.09
C LEU A 134 -10.39 -1.65 -20.86
N THR A 135 -10.73 -1.06 -22.01
CA THR A 135 -11.78 -1.56 -22.90
C THR A 135 -11.45 -2.95 -23.42
N ASP A 136 -10.19 -3.21 -23.80
CA ASP A 136 -9.70 -4.53 -24.23
C ASP A 136 -9.88 -5.60 -23.14
N ILE A 137 -9.52 -5.29 -21.89
CA ILE A 137 -9.59 -6.25 -20.78
C ILE A 137 -11.04 -6.55 -20.37
N ILE A 138 -11.88 -5.52 -20.29
CA ILE A 138 -13.27 -5.65 -19.86
C ILE A 138 -14.10 -6.44 -20.87
N ASN A 139 -13.87 -6.22 -22.18
CA ASN A 139 -14.68 -6.81 -23.22
C ASN A 139 -14.02 -8.07 -23.80
N GLU A 140 -14.61 -9.23 -23.54
CA GLU A 140 -14.07 -10.52 -23.97
C GLU A 140 -13.79 -10.61 -25.48
N ARG A 141 -14.60 -9.93 -26.29
CA ARG A 141 -14.44 -9.88 -27.76
C ARG A 141 -13.12 -9.23 -28.19
N TYR A 142 -12.66 -8.23 -27.44
CA TYR A 142 -11.52 -7.41 -27.83
C TYR A 142 -10.18 -7.95 -27.34
N ARG A 143 -10.14 -8.71 -26.23
CA ARG A 143 -8.92 -9.28 -25.59
C ARG A 143 -7.86 -9.81 -26.56
N VAL A 144 -6.98 -8.94 -27.03
CA VAL A 144 -6.07 -9.20 -28.17
C VAL A 144 -5.06 -10.30 -27.85
N PHE A 145 -4.47 -10.27 -26.65
CA PHE A 145 -3.38 -11.18 -26.28
C PHE A 145 -3.85 -12.44 -25.54
N LEU A 146 -5.12 -12.57 -25.18
CA LEU A 146 -5.66 -13.77 -24.51
C LEU A 146 -6.07 -14.88 -25.48
N LYS A 147 -6.13 -14.61 -26.80
CA LYS A 147 -6.46 -15.58 -27.85
C LYS A 147 -5.26 -16.50 -28.20
N GLY A 148 -4.70 -17.19 -27.20
CA GLY A 148 -3.60 -18.15 -27.36
C GLY A 148 -2.20 -17.54 -27.49
N ARG A 149 -2.00 -16.29 -27.09
CA ARG A 149 -0.70 -15.61 -27.04
C ARG A 149 -0.18 -15.52 -25.60
N ASP A 150 1.06 -15.08 -25.46
CA ASP A 150 1.71 -14.91 -24.17
C ASP A 150 1.11 -13.73 -23.40
N THR A 151 0.49 -14.00 -22.25
CA THR A 151 -0.13 -12.98 -21.39
C THR A 151 0.90 -12.05 -20.72
N SER A 152 2.19 -12.42 -20.71
CA SER A 152 3.27 -11.55 -20.20
C SER A 152 3.39 -10.25 -21.00
N ILE A 153 2.84 -10.19 -22.21
CA ILE A 153 2.76 -8.95 -23.02
C ILE A 153 1.98 -7.85 -22.28
N TYR A 154 0.91 -8.17 -21.54
CA TYR A 154 0.19 -7.16 -20.75
C TYR A 154 1.05 -6.61 -19.61
N TRP A 155 1.89 -7.46 -19.01
CA TRP A 155 2.80 -7.06 -17.93
C TRP A 155 3.92 -6.17 -18.44
N LEU A 156 4.52 -6.53 -19.57
CA LEU A 156 5.47 -5.71 -20.32
C LEU A 156 4.93 -4.31 -20.58
N ILE A 157 3.75 -4.24 -21.21
CA ILE A 157 3.07 -2.98 -21.54
C ILE A 157 2.80 -2.17 -20.26
N GLY A 158 2.29 -2.81 -19.22
CA GLY A 158 2.00 -2.14 -17.95
C GLY A 158 3.25 -1.63 -17.24
N CYS A 159 4.38 -2.36 -17.27
CA CYS A 159 5.64 -1.90 -16.69
C CYS A 159 6.19 -0.66 -17.42
N ILE A 160 6.12 -0.63 -18.76
CA ILE A 160 6.53 0.55 -19.54
C ILE A 160 5.61 1.74 -19.24
N ALA A 161 4.31 1.52 -19.22
CA ALA A 161 3.33 2.57 -18.93
C ALA A 161 3.50 3.15 -17.51
N GLU A 162 3.77 2.28 -16.53
CA GLU A 162 4.07 2.66 -15.15
C GLU A 162 5.39 3.44 -15.05
N ALA A 163 6.44 3.01 -15.77
CA ALA A 163 7.71 3.72 -15.85
C ALA A 163 7.55 5.14 -16.42
N MET A 164 6.75 5.29 -17.49
CA MET A 164 6.41 6.61 -18.05
C MET A 164 5.60 7.44 -17.04
N THR A 165 4.61 6.81 -16.39
CA THR A 165 3.73 7.47 -15.42
C THR A 165 4.51 8.01 -14.22
N SER A 166 5.48 7.25 -13.73
CA SER A 166 6.38 7.65 -12.64
C SER A 166 7.34 8.76 -13.07
N SER A 167 7.91 8.65 -14.27
CA SER A 167 8.87 9.63 -14.81
C SER A 167 8.27 11.02 -15.03
N ARG A 168 6.94 11.18 -15.07
CA ARG A 168 6.26 12.49 -15.07
C ARG A 168 6.59 13.37 -13.87
N ARG A 169 7.19 12.82 -12.79
CA ARG A 169 7.68 13.61 -11.66
C ARG A 169 8.73 14.66 -12.03
N VAL A 170 9.36 14.54 -13.20
CA VAL A 170 10.27 15.55 -13.76
C VAL A 170 9.54 16.87 -14.10
N PHE A 171 8.23 16.84 -14.38
CA PHE A 171 7.47 18.04 -14.67
C PHE A 171 7.20 18.88 -13.40
N PRO A 172 6.91 20.19 -13.50
CA PRO A 172 6.57 21.00 -12.34
C PRO A 172 5.36 20.48 -11.55
N PHE A 173 5.38 20.59 -10.22
CA PHE A 173 4.34 20.09 -9.31
C PHE A 173 2.91 20.49 -9.71
N LEU A 174 2.69 21.74 -10.15
CA LEU A 174 1.36 22.20 -10.60
C LEU A 174 0.85 21.44 -11.82
N ALA A 175 1.72 21.07 -12.75
CA ALA A 175 1.37 20.25 -13.91
C ALA A 175 1.06 18.80 -13.49
N GLN A 176 1.72 18.30 -12.44
CA GLN A 176 1.42 16.98 -11.87
C GLN A 176 0.03 16.98 -11.20
N MET A 177 -0.27 18.00 -10.39
CA MET A 177 -1.53 18.10 -9.62
C MET A 177 -2.79 18.25 -10.47
N GLN A 178 -2.69 18.84 -11.66
CA GLN A 178 -3.83 18.94 -12.59
C GLN A 178 -4.24 17.57 -13.16
N ASN A 179 -3.32 16.61 -13.16
CA ASN A 179 -3.47 15.34 -13.83
C ASN A 179 -3.77 14.22 -12.82
N ALA A 180 -4.81 13.42 -13.08
CA ALA A 180 -5.15 12.31 -12.21
C ALA A 180 -4.04 11.25 -12.25
N PRO A 181 -3.64 10.66 -11.10
CA PRO A 181 -2.73 9.52 -11.09
C PRO A 181 -3.40 8.33 -11.81
N LEU A 182 -2.63 7.68 -12.68
CA LEU A 182 -3.02 6.45 -13.35
C LEU A 182 -2.35 5.28 -12.65
N SER A 183 -3.07 4.17 -12.52
CA SER A 183 -2.52 2.91 -12.04
C SER A 183 -2.69 1.86 -13.12
N TRP A 184 -1.60 1.18 -13.48
CA TRP A 184 -1.61 0.20 -14.59
C TRP A 184 -1.87 -1.22 -14.13
N THR A 185 -2.12 -1.42 -12.83
CA THR A 185 -2.28 -2.76 -12.24
C THR A 185 -3.54 -3.50 -12.71
N PHE A 186 -4.48 -2.84 -13.40
CA PHE A 186 -5.58 -3.51 -14.08
C PHE A 186 -5.09 -4.42 -15.22
N LEU A 187 -3.83 -4.28 -15.66
CA LEU A 187 -3.13 -5.15 -16.61
C LEU A 187 -2.50 -6.38 -15.95
N LEU A 188 -2.49 -6.48 -14.61
CA LEU A 188 -1.96 -7.66 -13.91
C LEU A 188 -2.81 -8.94 -14.10
N PRO A 189 -4.15 -8.90 -13.98
CA PRO A 189 -4.97 -10.12 -13.96
C PRO A 189 -4.73 -11.07 -15.13
N PRO A 190 -4.56 -10.60 -16.39
CA PRO A 190 -4.08 -11.45 -17.48
C PRO A 190 -2.73 -12.09 -17.13
N GLY A 191 -2.70 -13.41 -16.95
CA GLY A 191 -1.47 -14.15 -16.65
C GLY A 191 -1.04 -14.13 -15.18
N PHE A 192 -1.71 -13.37 -14.29
CA PHE A 192 -1.35 -13.30 -12.87
C PHE A 192 -1.30 -14.67 -12.21
N ASP A 193 -2.29 -15.52 -12.47
CA ASP A 193 -2.35 -16.86 -11.88
C ASP A 193 -1.14 -17.73 -12.29
N HIS A 194 -0.64 -17.59 -13.52
CA HIS A 194 0.52 -18.34 -13.97
C HIS A 194 1.80 -17.82 -13.31
N THR A 195 2.02 -16.50 -13.32
CA THR A 195 3.19 -15.89 -12.66
C THR A 195 3.19 -16.17 -11.16
N ALA A 196 2.05 -16.03 -10.49
CA ALA A 196 1.90 -16.34 -9.07
C ALA A 196 2.22 -17.82 -8.79
N LYS A 197 1.73 -18.75 -9.62
CA LYS A 197 2.10 -20.19 -9.49
C LYS A 197 3.60 -20.41 -9.60
N CYS A 198 4.27 -19.77 -10.57
CA CYS A 198 5.72 -19.88 -10.74
C CYS A 198 6.49 -19.28 -9.55
N MET A 199 6.06 -18.12 -9.06
CA MET A 199 6.65 -17.51 -7.86
C MET A 199 6.47 -18.40 -6.63
N ILE A 200 5.27 -18.98 -6.44
CA ILE A 200 4.98 -19.90 -5.33
C ILE A 200 5.85 -21.16 -5.42
N SER A 201 6.03 -21.74 -6.62
CA SER A 201 6.92 -22.89 -6.80
C SER A 201 8.38 -22.56 -6.51
N ASN A 202 8.78 -21.29 -6.67
CA ASN A 202 10.10 -20.77 -6.28
C ASN A 202 10.18 -20.36 -4.80
N GLY A 203 9.15 -20.66 -4.00
CA GLY A 203 9.13 -20.43 -2.55
C GLY A 203 8.52 -19.10 -2.10
N TRP A 204 7.98 -18.28 -3.00
CA TRP A 204 7.34 -17.01 -2.61
C TRP A 204 6.05 -17.26 -1.83
N CYS A 205 5.82 -16.44 -0.80
CA CYS A 205 4.56 -16.43 -0.08
C CYS A 205 3.45 -15.82 -0.95
N PRO A 206 2.29 -16.49 -1.12
CA PRO A 206 1.08 -15.91 -1.74
C PRO A 206 0.73 -14.52 -1.21
N PHE A 207 0.82 -14.32 0.12
CA PHE A 207 0.53 -13.04 0.74
C PHE A 207 1.51 -11.93 0.30
N ILE A 208 2.79 -12.27 0.16
CA ILE A 208 3.80 -11.32 -0.34
C ILE A 208 3.60 -11.00 -1.82
N ILE A 209 3.20 -11.98 -2.62
CA ILE A 209 2.83 -11.76 -4.02
C ILE A 209 1.68 -10.75 -4.10
N ALA A 210 0.66 -10.90 -3.24
CA ALA A 210 -0.46 -9.96 -3.19
C ALA A 210 -0.04 -8.54 -2.75
N ILE A 211 0.90 -8.41 -1.79
CA ILE A 211 1.48 -7.13 -1.39
C ILE A 211 2.21 -6.47 -2.54
N LEU A 212 3.07 -7.22 -3.23
CA LEU A 212 3.87 -6.71 -4.35
C LEU A 212 3.02 -6.39 -5.57
N ALA A 213 1.89 -7.07 -5.75
CA ALA A 213 0.90 -6.81 -6.81
C ALA A 213 0.21 -5.44 -6.68
N ASP A 214 0.51 -4.66 -5.64
CA ASP A 214 0.14 -3.25 -5.62
C ASP A 214 0.86 -2.43 -6.70
N GLU A 215 2.01 -2.91 -7.18
CA GLU A 215 2.92 -2.16 -8.06
C GLU A 215 3.44 -3.06 -9.21
N MET A 216 3.27 -2.64 -10.47
CA MET A 216 3.64 -3.44 -11.65
C MET A 216 5.13 -3.83 -11.66
N CYS A 217 6.03 -2.84 -11.59
CA CYS A 217 7.46 -3.06 -11.76
C CYS A 217 8.07 -3.76 -10.53
N ALA A 218 7.57 -3.49 -9.31
CA ALA A 218 8.00 -4.19 -8.11
C ALA A 218 7.68 -5.69 -8.15
N LEU A 219 6.44 -6.07 -8.56
CA LEU A 219 6.08 -7.48 -8.70
C LEU A 219 6.87 -8.16 -9.82
N SER A 220 7.02 -7.47 -10.95
CA SER A 220 7.79 -7.93 -12.10
C SER A 220 9.26 -8.21 -11.70
N TYR A 221 9.90 -7.25 -11.03
CA TYR A 221 11.25 -7.41 -10.48
C TYR A 221 11.33 -8.60 -9.51
N ALA A 222 10.43 -8.67 -8.54
CA ALA A 222 10.39 -9.74 -7.55
C ALA A 222 10.21 -11.13 -8.18
N SER A 223 9.46 -11.25 -9.28
CA SER A 223 9.26 -12.51 -10.01
C SER A 223 10.55 -13.13 -10.55
N THR A 224 11.61 -12.32 -10.68
CA THR A 224 12.95 -12.77 -11.13
C THR A 224 13.93 -13.03 -9.99
N ARG A 225 13.51 -12.77 -8.74
CA ARG A 225 14.36 -12.91 -7.55
C ARG A 225 13.96 -14.15 -6.76
N GLN A 226 14.92 -14.68 -6.02
CA GLN A 226 14.67 -15.71 -5.04
C GLN A 226 14.15 -15.06 -3.75
N PRO A 227 13.04 -15.56 -3.18
CA PRO A 227 12.57 -15.08 -1.89
C PRO A 227 13.49 -15.58 -0.78
N TYR A 228 13.46 -14.92 0.36
CA TYR A 228 13.97 -15.54 1.58
C TYR A 228 13.08 -16.72 1.98
N ILE A 229 13.69 -17.90 2.11
CA ILE A 229 13.03 -19.12 2.60
C ILE A 229 13.47 -19.35 4.04
N ARG A 230 12.50 -19.33 4.95
CA ARG A 230 12.73 -19.53 6.38
C ARG A 230 13.05 -21.00 6.68
N ASP A 231 14.16 -21.23 7.37
CA ASP A 231 14.56 -22.56 7.82
C ASP A 231 13.52 -23.24 8.73
N ASN A 232 13.36 -24.56 8.54
CA ASN A 232 12.55 -25.47 9.35
C ASN A 232 11.05 -25.14 9.38
N VAL A 233 10.51 -24.59 8.28
CA VAL A 233 9.06 -24.41 8.10
C VAL A 233 8.64 -25.08 6.80
N GLU A 234 7.48 -25.75 6.79
CA GLU A 234 6.90 -26.42 5.61
C GLU A 234 6.46 -25.42 4.51
N GLY A 235 7.31 -24.51 4.03
CA GLY A 235 6.98 -23.57 2.94
C GLY A 235 5.67 -22.78 3.11
N HIS A 236 5.24 -22.09 2.07
CA HIS A 236 4.07 -21.19 2.11
C HIS A 236 2.75 -21.82 1.61
N HIS A 237 2.65 -23.15 1.57
CA HIS A 237 1.49 -23.85 1.00
C HIS A 237 0.16 -23.60 1.74
N LYS A 238 0.21 -23.28 3.05
CA LYS A 238 -0.98 -22.92 3.87
C LYS A 238 -1.31 -21.42 3.81
N CYS A 239 -0.49 -20.60 3.17
CA CYS A 239 -0.70 -19.16 3.08
C CYS A 239 -1.70 -18.83 1.97
N THR A 240 -2.38 -17.69 2.09
CA THR A 240 -3.32 -17.18 1.09
C THR A 240 -2.88 -15.81 0.60
N MET A 241 -3.54 -15.28 -0.44
CA MET A 241 -3.35 -13.89 -0.89
C MET A 241 -3.77 -12.84 0.15
N SER A 242 -4.42 -13.25 1.25
CA SER A 242 -4.89 -12.36 2.31
C SER A 242 -4.18 -12.53 3.66
N ALA A 243 -3.38 -13.60 3.85
CA ALA A 243 -2.66 -13.82 5.09
C ALA A 243 -1.45 -14.77 4.94
N CYS A 244 -0.37 -14.44 5.66
CA CYS A 244 0.77 -15.32 5.86
C CYS A 244 0.64 -16.11 7.17
N VAL A 245 0.49 -17.43 7.09
CA VAL A 245 0.37 -18.30 8.27
C VAL A 245 1.72 -18.51 8.96
N ILE A 246 2.84 -18.54 8.21
CA ILE A 246 4.18 -18.77 8.78
C ILE A 246 4.58 -17.70 9.80
N ASN A 247 4.19 -16.44 9.55
CA ASN A 247 4.50 -15.32 10.45
C ASN A 247 3.54 -15.25 11.64
N THR A 248 2.52 -16.10 11.68
CA THR A 248 1.57 -16.23 12.80
C THR A 248 2.00 -17.38 13.69
N ILE A 249 2.35 -17.09 14.93
CA ILE A 249 2.84 -18.10 15.87
C ILE A 249 1.71 -18.57 16.76
N ASP A 250 1.62 -19.89 16.90
CA ASP A 250 0.94 -20.52 18.01
C ASP A 250 1.85 -20.51 19.24
N THR A 251 1.45 -19.75 20.26
CA THR A 251 2.23 -19.59 21.50
C THR A 251 2.36 -20.90 22.28
N SER A 252 1.50 -21.89 22.06
CA SER A 252 1.51 -23.15 22.80
C SER A 252 2.60 -24.13 22.33
N SER A 253 3.01 -24.04 21.05
CA SER A 253 4.02 -24.90 20.42
C SER A 253 5.34 -24.16 20.13
N TYR A 254 5.43 -22.90 20.55
CA TYR A 254 6.57 -22.02 20.26
C TYR A 254 7.78 -22.30 21.15
N SER A 255 8.97 -22.31 20.55
CA SER A 255 10.26 -22.36 21.25
C SER A 255 11.25 -21.33 20.71
N ASN A 256 12.10 -20.80 21.59
CA ASN A 256 13.12 -19.85 21.18
C ASN A 256 14.23 -20.53 20.39
N ARG A 257 14.79 -19.79 19.43
CA ARG A 257 15.97 -20.24 18.69
C ARG A 257 17.23 -19.73 19.38
N HIS A 258 18.27 -20.55 19.40
CA HIS A 258 19.60 -20.13 19.80
C HIS A 258 20.27 -19.30 18.70
N SER A 259 21.20 -18.41 19.07
CA SER A 259 21.93 -17.59 18.10
C SER A 259 22.95 -18.38 17.28
N VAL A 260 23.37 -19.55 17.79
CA VAL A 260 24.32 -20.46 17.17
C VAL A 260 23.66 -21.81 16.96
N LYS A 261 23.82 -22.39 15.77
CA LYS A 261 23.30 -23.72 15.43
C LYS A 261 23.93 -24.78 16.34
N GLY A 262 23.10 -25.63 16.94
CA GLY A 262 23.54 -26.68 17.87
C GLY A 262 23.82 -26.23 19.31
N CYS A 263 23.64 -24.94 19.64
CA CYS A 263 23.76 -24.48 21.02
C CYS A 263 22.54 -24.89 21.85
N THR A 264 22.78 -25.29 23.11
CA THR A 264 21.75 -25.70 24.09
C THR A 264 21.94 -24.98 25.42
N CYS A 265 22.42 -23.73 25.40
CA CYS A 265 22.65 -22.94 26.61
C CYS A 265 21.38 -22.75 27.45
N ALA A 266 21.55 -22.45 28.74
CA ALA A 266 20.43 -22.10 29.60
C ALA A 266 19.74 -20.81 29.15
N TYR A 267 18.58 -20.54 29.75
CA TYR A 267 17.88 -19.27 29.63
C TYR A 267 18.40 -18.28 30.67
N SER A 268 18.40 -17.00 30.32
CA SER A 268 18.72 -15.92 31.23
C SER A 268 17.62 -14.86 31.17
N LYS A 269 17.40 -14.20 32.31
CA LYS A 269 16.33 -13.21 32.49
C LYS A 269 16.77 -12.13 33.49
N PRO A 270 16.21 -10.92 33.41
CA PRO A 270 16.41 -9.92 34.45
C PRO A 270 15.67 -10.31 35.75
N SER A 271 15.94 -9.60 36.84
CA SER A 271 15.13 -9.74 38.06
C SER A 271 13.68 -9.36 37.77
N LEU A 272 12.79 -10.35 37.89
CA LEU A 272 11.36 -10.16 37.71
C LEU A 272 10.81 -9.15 38.71
N GLU A 273 11.25 -9.18 39.98
CA GLU A 273 10.77 -8.23 40.99
C GLU A 273 11.09 -6.78 40.62
N ARG A 274 12.29 -6.52 40.07
CA ARG A 274 12.68 -5.17 39.64
C ARG A 274 11.85 -4.70 38.45
N VAL A 275 11.66 -5.55 37.43
CA VAL A 275 10.84 -5.23 36.25
C VAL A 275 9.39 -4.92 36.68
N CYS A 276 8.81 -5.78 37.52
CA CYS A 276 7.47 -5.58 38.07
C CYS A 276 7.36 -4.26 38.83
N ARG A 277 8.33 -3.96 39.71
CA ARG A 277 8.36 -2.71 40.48
C ARG A 277 8.42 -1.49 39.57
N SER A 278 9.25 -1.47 38.53
CA SER A 278 9.30 -0.36 37.58
C SER A 278 7.93 -0.13 36.91
N LEU A 279 7.29 -1.19 36.42
CA LEU A 279 5.96 -1.08 35.79
C LEU A 279 4.86 -0.64 36.79
N GLU A 280 4.97 -1.00 38.07
CA GLU A 280 4.09 -0.53 39.13
C GLU A 280 4.17 0.99 39.31
N HIS A 281 5.37 1.56 39.15
CA HIS A 281 5.65 2.99 39.22
C HIS A 281 5.55 3.72 37.87
N ARG A 282 5.09 3.03 36.81
CA ARG A 282 5.02 3.55 35.43
C ARG A 282 6.39 3.95 34.85
N GLU A 283 7.44 3.30 35.30
CA GLU A 283 8.79 3.44 34.77
C GLU A 283 9.02 2.39 33.67
N ILE A 284 9.79 2.75 32.64
CA ILE A 284 10.16 1.84 31.55
C ILE A 284 11.37 1.00 32.00
N PRO A 285 11.24 -0.33 32.22
CA PRO A 285 12.37 -1.16 32.60
C PRO A 285 13.28 -1.39 31.39
N VAL A 286 14.57 -1.14 31.53
CA VAL A 286 15.58 -1.47 30.52
C VAL A 286 16.61 -2.41 31.11
N VAL A 287 17.23 -3.24 30.27
CA VAL A 287 18.21 -4.24 30.72
C VAL A 287 19.58 -3.96 30.13
N HIS A 288 20.63 -4.28 30.86
CA HIS A 288 21.99 -4.26 30.35
C HIS A 288 22.81 -5.43 30.92
N GLN A 289 23.87 -5.77 30.19
CA GLN A 289 24.82 -6.81 30.55
C GLN A 289 26.23 -6.21 30.46
N LEU A 290 26.95 -6.17 31.60
CA LEU A 290 28.27 -5.55 31.68
C LEU A 290 29.31 -6.37 30.89
N GLN A 291 29.37 -7.68 31.13
CA GLN A 291 30.22 -8.62 30.39
C GLN A 291 29.43 -9.82 29.84
N PRO A 292 29.90 -10.49 28.78
CA PRO A 292 29.27 -11.71 28.29
C PRO A 292 29.09 -12.74 29.42
N ASN A 293 27.91 -13.34 29.50
CA ASN A 293 27.48 -14.28 30.54
C ASN A 293 27.22 -13.68 31.94
N ASP A 294 27.37 -12.37 32.15
CA ASP A 294 26.85 -11.73 33.36
C ASP A 294 25.31 -11.81 33.39
N GLY A 295 24.75 -11.77 34.60
CA GLY A 295 23.32 -11.63 34.80
C GLY A 295 22.79 -10.31 34.21
N LEU A 296 21.54 -10.32 33.75
CA LEU A 296 20.88 -9.11 33.25
C LEU A 296 20.48 -8.19 34.41
N ILE A 297 20.97 -6.95 34.35
CA ILE A 297 20.63 -5.91 35.32
C ILE A 297 19.52 -5.04 34.75
N SER A 298 18.42 -4.91 35.49
CA SER A 298 17.33 -3.98 35.17
C SER A 298 17.60 -2.59 35.75
N SER A 299 17.39 -1.55 34.96
CA SER A 299 17.41 -0.15 35.38
C SER A 299 16.21 0.63 34.80
N ASP A 300 16.06 1.88 35.23
CA ASP A 300 15.02 2.80 34.77
C ASP A 300 15.44 3.49 33.46
N GLY A 301 14.65 3.31 32.41
CA GLY A 301 14.86 3.86 31.08
C GLY A 301 14.71 5.38 31.00
N SER A 302 14.15 6.04 32.01
CA SER A 302 14.16 7.52 32.11
C SER A 302 15.53 8.07 32.53
N LYS A 303 16.33 7.25 33.21
CA LYS A 303 17.66 7.60 33.73
C LYS A 303 18.81 6.96 32.94
N THR A 304 18.50 5.93 32.15
CA THR A 304 19.49 5.16 31.40
C THR A 304 19.19 5.28 29.91
N ARG A 305 20.14 5.77 29.12
CA ARG A 305 20.01 5.76 27.66
C ARG A 305 19.98 4.32 27.15
N TYR A 306 19.10 4.00 26.22
CA TYR A 306 18.90 2.63 25.74
C TYR A 306 18.49 2.60 24.26
N ILE A 307 18.65 1.44 23.62
CA ILE A 307 17.99 1.11 22.35
C ILE A 307 16.77 0.24 22.61
N ALA A 308 15.73 0.33 21.79
CA ALA A 308 14.65 -0.65 21.79
C ALA A 308 14.88 -1.67 20.66
N ILE A 309 14.60 -2.95 20.92
CA ILE A 309 14.74 -4.03 19.93
C ILE A 309 13.36 -4.41 19.42
N SER A 310 13.13 -4.10 18.15
CA SER A 310 11.95 -4.46 17.38
C SER A 310 12.24 -5.75 16.61
N HIS A 311 11.45 -6.79 16.83
CA HIS A 311 11.78 -8.11 16.32
C HIS A 311 10.56 -8.94 15.94
N VAL A 312 10.79 -10.00 15.16
CA VAL A 312 9.74 -10.95 14.77
C VAL A 312 9.79 -12.18 15.64
N TRP A 313 8.70 -12.46 16.36
CA TRP A 313 8.65 -13.64 17.23
C TRP A 313 8.92 -14.94 16.44
N ALA A 314 8.51 -15.03 15.17
CA ALA A 314 8.66 -16.25 14.36
C ALA A 314 10.14 -16.60 14.10
N ASP A 315 11.04 -15.63 14.30
CA ASP A 315 12.50 -15.83 14.24
C ASP A 315 13.08 -16.47 15.52
N GLY A 316 12.24 -16.81 16.51
CA GLY A 316 12.66 -17.48 17.73
C GLY A 316 13.05 -16.55 18.89
N LEU A 317 12.69 -15.27 18.82
CA LEU A 317 13.06 -14.23 19.79
C LEU A 317 11.92 -13.75 20.71
N GLY A 318 10.70 -14.26 20.56
CA GLY A 318 9.56 -13.91 21.42
C GLY A 318 9.62 -14.62 22.77
N SER A 319 9.28 -13.97 23.87
CA SER A 319 9.22 -14.58 25.21
C SER A 319 8.44 -13.70 26.19
N THR A 320 8.53 -14.01 27.48
CA THR A 320 8.08 -13.18 28.60
C THR A 320 9.23 -12.96 29.58
N THR A 321 9.16 -11.91 30.41
CA THR A 321 10.17 -11.62 31.44
C THR A 321 10.44 -12.83 32.36
N GLU A 322 9.40 -13.60 32.69
CA GLU A 322 9.47 -14.76 33.58
C GLU A 322 10.36 -15.88 33.02
N ILE A 323 10.33 -16.08 31.70
CA ILE A 323 11.10 -17.13 30.99
C ILE A 323 12.46 -16.59 30.54
N GLY A 324 12.49 -15.38 29.98
CA GLY A 324 13.68 -14.76 29.39
C GLY A 324 14.05 -15.36 28.03
N LEU A 325 15.33 -15.32 27.68
CA LEU A 325 15.84 -15.79 26.38
C LEU A 325 17.06 -16.70 26.57
N PRO A 326 17.40 -17.55 25.59
CA PRO A 326 18.67 -18.28 25.62
C PRO A 326 19.86 -17.34 25.85
N THR A 327 20.79 -17.69 26.74
CA THR A 327 21.96 -16.84 27.09
C THR A 327 22.76 -16.41 25.86
N CYS A 328 22.90 -17.30 24.87
CA CYS A 328 23.57 -16.98 23.60
C CYS A 328 22.88 -15.87 22.79
N GLN A 329 21.55 -15.72 22.89
CA GLN A 329 20.82 -14.62 22.28
C GLN A 329 21.05 -13.34 23.08
N ILE A 330 20.99 -13.40 24.40
CA ILE A 330 21.26 -12.24 25.27
C ILE A 330 22.67 -11.67 25.03
N ASN A 331 23.68 -12.54 25.00
CA ASN A 331 25.06 -12.12 24.72
C ASN A 331 25.18 -11.43 23.34
N ARG A 332 24.46 -11.94 22.34
CA ARG A 332 24.42 -11.33 20.99
C ARG A 332 23.73 -9.97 21.02
N LEU A 333 22.54 -9.88 21.59
CA LEU A 333 21.76 -8.63 21.65
C LEU A 333 22.48 -7.56 22.47
N ALA A 334 23.05 -7.92 23.63
CA ALA A 334 23.87 -7.03 24.44
C ALA A 334 25.15 -6.60 23.70
N GLY A 335 25.77 -7.51 22.94
CA GLY A 335 26.90 -7.18 22.06
C GLY A 335 26.54 -6.15 20.99
N ILE A 336 25.36 -6.27 20.39
CA ILE A 336 24.86 -5.26 19.43
C ILE A 336 24.56 -3.94 20.15
N ALA A 337 23.88 -3.97 21.30
CA ALA A 337 23.56 -2.77 22.06
C ALA A 337 24.81 -1.97 22.45
N ARG A 338 25.88 -2.65 22.92
CA ARG A 338 27.19 -2.03 23.23
C ARG A 338 27.87 -1.40 22.00
N ARG A 339 27.62 -1.92 20.80
CA ARG A 339 28.13 -1.33 19.55
C ARG A 339 27.34 -0.10 19.11
N LEU A 340 26.07 -0.01 19.48
CA LEU A 340 25.17 1.06 19.04
C LEU A 340 25.13 2.24 20.02
N ILE A 341 25.27 1.99 21.34
CA ILE A 341 25.27 3.04 22.36
C ILE A 341 26.26 2.73 23.51
N PRO A 342 26.80 3.77 24.20
CA PRO A 342 27.78 3.58 25.28
C PRO A 342 27.28 2.80 26.49
N SER A 343 26.01 2.96 26.88
CA SER A 343 25.45 2.26 28.06
C SER A 343 25.28 0.76 27.84
N GLY A 344 25.25 0.31 26.58
CA GLY A 344 24.90 -1.06 26.22
C GLY A 344 23.50 -1.51 26.67
N ALA A 345 22.65 -0.58 27.15
CA ALA A 345 21.32 -0.90 27.64
C ALA A 345 20.33 -1.05 26.49
N PHE A 346 19.40 -1.98 26.64
CA PHE A 346 18.35 -2.21 25.66
C PHE A 346 17.03 -2.58 26.30
N TRP A 347 15.95 -2.27 25.58
CA TRP A 347 14.60 -2.72 25.88
C TRP A 347 14.20 -3.78 24.87
N MET A 348 13.55 -4.84 25.34
CA MET A 348 12.92 -5.86 24.49
C MET A 348 11.72 -6.42 25.24
N ASP A 349 10.59 -6.56 24.57
CA ASP A 349 9.35 -7.12 25.14
C ASP A 349 9.58 -8.48 25.84
N ALA A 350 10.37 -9.36 25.23
CA ALA A 350 10.75 -10.67 25.77
C ALA A 350 11.44 -10.63 27.15
N LEU A 351 11.99 -9.48 27.55
CA LEU A 351 12.70 -9.28 28.82
C LEU A 351 12.01 -8.27 29.73
N CYS A 352 11.25 -7.32 29.16
CA CYS A 352 10.69 -6.16 29.85
C CYS A 352 9.17 -6.19 30.00
N VAL A 353 8.48 -7.20 29.42
CA VAL A 353 7.03 -7.37 29.50
C VAL A 353 6.69 -8.69 30.21
N PRO A 354 6.23 -8.62 31.48
CA PRO A 354 5.77 -9.79 32.23
C PRO A 354 4.50 -10.42 31.64
N GLU A 355 4.29 -11.70 31.93
CA GLU A 355 3.08 -12.43 31.59
C GLU A 355 1.88 -12.00 32.45
N LYS A 356 2.13 -11.64 33.72
CA LYS A 356 1.09 -11.21 34.67
C LYS A 356 0.21 -10.11 34.06
N ARG A 357 -1.09 -10.40 33.92
CA ARG A 357 -2.08 -9.60 33.16
C ARG A 357 -2.03 -8.10 33.45
N ASP A 358 -2.01 -7.69 34.72
CA ASP A 358 -2.05 -6.27 35.09
C ASP A 358 -0.74 -5.54 34.78
N LEU A 359 0.40 -6.22 34.96
CA LEU A 359 1.71 -5.67 34.60
C LEU A 359 1.89 -5.62 33.09
N ARG A 360 1.40 -6.63 32.37
CA ARG A 360 1.37 -6.63 30.90
C ARG A 360 0.57 -5.44 30.36
N ARG A 361 -0.60 -5.14 30.94
CA ARG A 361 -1.41 -3.96 30.57
C ARG A 361 -0.64 -2.66 30.81
N ARG A 362 0.06 -2.54 31.94
CA ARG A 362 0.90 -1.37 32.25
C ARG A 362 2.06 -1.22 31.25
N ALA A 363 2.74 -2.32 30.94
CA ALA A 363 3.80 -2.32 29.93
C ALA A 363 3.28 -1.91 28.55
N ILE A 364 2.12 -2.42 28.13
CA ILE A 364 1.44 -2.01 26.88
C ILE A 364 1.13 -0.51 26.89
N GLY A 365 0.64 0.03 28.02
CA GLY A 365 0.41 1.47 28.19
C GLY A 365 1.67 2.32 27.99
N LEU A 366 2.85 1.80 28.36
CA LEU A 366 4.15 2.46 28.21
C LEU A 366 4.84 2.21 26.86
N MET A 367 4.30 1.34 25.98
CA MET A 367 5.01 0.93 24.76
C MET A 367 5.32 2.12 23.84
N ALA A 368 4.38 3.06 23.68
CA ALA A 368 4.61 4.22 22.82
C ALA A 368 5.78 5.08 23.33
N GLU A 369 5.83 5.32 24.63
CA GLU A 369 6.91 6.07 25.29
C GLU A 369 8.23 5.33 25.23
N THR A 370 8.21 4.00 25.31
CA THR A 370 9.40 3.15 25.17
C THR A 370 10.11 3.39 23.84
N TYR A 371 9.39 3.31 22.72
CA TYR A 371 10.02 3.52 21.41
C TYR A 371 10.36 4.99 21.15
N ARG A 372 9.56 5.93 21.67
CA ARG A 372 9.79 7.38 21.55
C ARG A 372 11.01 7.86 22.34
N ASN A 373 11.30 7.23 23.48
CA ASN A 373 12.37 7.63 24.39
C ASN A 373 13.69 6.91 24.11
N ALA A 374 13.67 5.78 23.40
CA ALA A 374 14.87 5.09 22.96
C ALA A 374 15.75 5.99 22.06
N ASP A 375 17.08 5.88 22.20
CA ASP A 375 18.03 6.59 21.33
C ASP A 375 18.00 6.03 19.89
N ALA A 376 17.69 4.74 19.76
CA ALA A 376 17.44 4.08 18.48
C ALA A 376 16.51 2.87 18.66
N VAL A 377 15.83 2.49 17.59
CA VAL A 377 15.09 1.23 17.48
C VAL A 377 15.82 0.33 16.48
N LEU A 378 16.24 -0.85 16.95
CA LEU A 378 16.92 -1.86 16.13
C LEU A 378 15.90 -2.88 15.64
N VAL A 379 15.79 -3.01 14.32
CA VAL A 379 14.97 -4.00 13.62
C VAL A 379 15.79 -5.25 13.37
N ILE A 380 15.30 -6.38 13.89
CA ILE A 380 15.86 -7.71 13.68
C ILE A 380 14.81 -8.61 13.02
N ASP A 381 15.06 -8.97 11.77
CA ASP A 381 14.23 -9.90 10.98
C ASP A 381 15.14 -10.84 10.18
N SER A 382 14.81 -12.13 10.15
CA SER A 382 15.62 -13.14 9.48
C SER A 382 15.69 -12.99 7.96
N GLY A 383 14.64 -12.48 7.32
CA GLY A 383 14.64 -12.16 5.89
C GLY A 383 15.53 -10.98 5.57
N ILE A 384 15.48 -9.90 6.37
CA ILE A 384 16.37 -8.75 6.21
C ILE A 384 17.83 -9.16 6.41
N ARG A 385 18.10 -9.99 7.43
CA ARG A 385 19.43 -10.53 7.74
C ARG A 385 19.96 -11.55 6.74
N SER A 386 19.15 -12.00 5.78
CA SER A 386 19.61 -12.82 4.65
C SER A 386 20.29 -12.00 3.56
N CYS A 387 20.15 -10.67 3.60
CA CYS A 387 20.68 -9.75 2.60
C CYS A 387 21.93 -9.02 3.11
N SER A 388 22.93 -8.81 2.26
CA SER A 388 24.10 -7.99 2.58
C SER A 388 23.75 -6.50 2.56
N ARG A 389 24.37 -5.72 3.45
CA ARG A 389 24.31 -4.25 3.43
C ARG A 389 24.86 -3.66 2.11
N SER A 390 25.80 -4.37 1.47
CA SER A 390 26.41 -3.96 0.20
C SER A 390 25.63 -4.39 -1.04
N ALA A 391 24.54 -5.15 -0.87
CA ALA A 391 23.65 -5.50 -1.99
C ALA A 391 23.02 -4.24 -2.62
N PRO A 392 22.61 -4.30 -3.90
CA PRO A 392 21.89 -3.21 -4.56
C PRO A 392 20.68 -2.71 -3.75
N LEU A 393 20.39 -1.41 -3.85
CA LEU A 393 19.35 -0.78 -3.02
C LEU A 393 17.97 -1.44 -3.23
N GLU A 394 17.60 -1.72 -4.47
CA GLU A 394 16.36 -2.41 -4.83
C GLU A 394 16.24 -3.81 -4.19
N GLU A 395 17.35 -4.56 -4.05
CA GLU A 395 17.35 -5.86 -3.37
C GLU A 395 17.15 -5.68 -1.86
N ARG A 396 17.84 -4.72 -1.27
CA ARG A 396 17.70 -4.41 0.16
C ARG A 396 16.29 -3.94 0.50
N LEU A 397 15.70 -3.08 -0.33
CA LEU A 397 14.32 -2.62 -0.19
C LEU A 397 13.33 -3.77 -0.35
N LEU A 398 13.50 -4.63 -1.38
CA LEU A 398 12.66 -5.80 -1.60
C LEU A 398 12.65 -6.73 -0.37
N GLN A 399 13.81 -6.99 0.23
CA GLN A 399 13.93 -7.82 1.43
C GLN A 399 13.26 -7.20 2.66
N ILE A 400 13.29 -5.87 2.80
CA ILE A 400 12.57 -5.19 3.88
C ILE A 400 11.05 -5.26 3.67
N ILE A 401 10.54 -4.88 2.49
CA ILE A 401 9.08 -4.84 2.26
C ILE A 401 8.44 -6.23 2.27
N SER A 402 9.19 -7.27 1.92
CA SER A 402 8.73 -8.67 1.97
C SER A 402 8.97 -9.35 3.33
N SER A 403 9.60 -8.66 4.28
CA SER A 403 9.93 -9.21 5.59
C SER A 403 8.70 -9.55 6.44
N GLY A 404 8.87 -10.44 7.42
CA GLY A 404 7.83 -10.70 8.42
C GLY A 404 7.59 -9.49 9.32
N TRP A 405 8.62 -8.67 9.51
CA TRP A 405 8.54 -7.44 10.28
C TRP A 405 7.55 -6.42 9.70
N MET A 406 7.54 -6.23 8.37
CA MET A 406 6.60 -5.33 7.70
C MET A 406 5.14 -5.78 7.77
N GLN A 407 4.89 -7.06 8.08
CA GLN A 407 3.55 -7.65 8.12
C GLN A 407 2.90 -7.59 9.50
N ARG A 408 3.63 -7.21 10.56
CA ARG A 408 3.11 -7.21 11.94
C ARG A 408 2.48 -5.87 12.28
N LEU A 409 1.35 -5.90 12.98
CA LEU A 409 0.69 -4.69 13.49
C LEU A 409 1.62 -3.85 14.39
N TRP A 410 2.16 -4.46 15.44
CA TRP A 410 2.88 -3.74 16.50
C TRP A 410 4.13 -3.03 15.98
N THR A 411 4.87 -3.64 15.04
CA THR A 411 6.12 -3.11 14.49
C THR A 411 5.96 -1.74 13.81
N LEU A 412 4.73 -1.38 13.40
CA LEU A 412 4.43 -0.05 12.85
C LEU A 412 4.70 1.06 13.87
N GLN A 413 4.25 0.88 15.11
CA GLN A 413 4.47 1.86 16.18
C GLN A 413 5.94 1.95 16.54
N GLU A 414 6.61 0.81 16.59
CA GLU A 414 8.03 0.68 16.93
C GLU A 414 8.88 1.44 15.91
N ALA A 415 8.49 1.38 14.64
CA ALA A 415 9.14 2.09 13.54
C ALA A 415 8.87 3.60 13.56
N LEU A 416 7.60 4.00 13.58
CA LEU A 416 7.21 5.41 13.42
C LEU A 416 7.60 6.27 14.63
N LEU A 417 7.60 5.71 15.84
CA LEU A 417 7.99 6.44 17.06
C LEU A 417 9.50 6.46 17.30
N ALA A 418 10.27 5.61 16.60
CA ALA A 418 11.71 5.57 16.73
C ALA A 418 12.30 6.96 16.43
N ARG A 419 13.30 7.42 17.20
CA ARG A 419 14.12 8.61 16.81
C ARG A 419 15.11 8.28 15.71
N LYS A 420 15.61 7.05 15.72
CA LYS A 420 16.51 6.50 14.71
C LYS A 420 16.15 5.04 14.52
N LEU A 421 15.69 4.68 13.33
CA LEU A 421 15.37 3.29 12.98
C LEU A 421 16.57 2.66 12.27
N ILE A 422 17.03 1.51 12.76
CA ILE A 422 18.23 0.81 12.29
C ILE A 422 17.85 -0.62 11.92
N PHE A 423 18.23 -1.07 10.73
CA PHE A 423 18.03 -2.43 10.25
C PHE A 423 19.33 -3.23 10.35
N GLU A 424 19.26 -4.44 10.90
CA GLU A 424 20.35 -5.41 10.88
C GLU A 424 20.33 -6.23 9.57
N PHE A 425 21.35 -6.06 8.75
CA PHE A 425 21.65 -6.87 7.57
C PHE A 425 22.67 -7.97 7.92
N ALA A 426 22.97 -8.86 6.97
CA ALA A 426 23.85 -10.01 7.19
C ALA A 426 25.25 -9.64 7.75
N ASP A 427 25.79 -8.50 7.31
CA ASP A 427 27.17 -8.05 7.52
C ASP A 427 27.26 -6.64 8.14
N GLY A 428 26.15 -6.01 8.52
CA GLY A 428 26.17 -4.65 9.04
C GLY A 428 24.79 -4.07 9.39
N PHE A 429 24.78 -2.77 9.69
CA PHE A 429 23.57 -2.02 10.04
C PHE A 429 23.33 -0.88 9.06
N SER A 430 22.09 -0.59 8.69
CA SER A 430 21.76 0.65 8.00
C SER A 430 20.62 1.38 8.67
N THR A 431 20.67 2.71 8.65
CA THR A 431 19.57 3.55 9.10
C THR A 431 18.46 3.59 8.06
N LEU A 432 17.26 3.96 8.49
CA LEU A 432 16.14 4.23 7.57
C LEU A 432 16.51 5.30 6.53
N ASP A 433 17.22 6.36 6.92
CA ASP A 433 17.62 7.44 6.00
C ASP A 433 18.57 6.97 4.90
N GLU A 434 19.47 6.01 5.19
CA GLU A 434 20.36 5.39 4.18
C GLU A 434 19.60 4.56 3.12
N LEU A 435 18.35 4.17 3.41
CA LEU A 435 17.52 3.35 2.52
C LEU A 435 16.56 4.20 1.67
N ILE A 436 16.46 5.50 1.94
CA ILE A 436 15.57 6.39 1.19
C ILE A 436 16.32 6.88 -0.04
N PRO A 437 15.74 6.71 -1.24
CA PRO A 437 16.27 7.35 -2.44
C PRO A 437 16.30 8.88 -2.25
N ILE A 438 17.50 9.46 -2.23
CA ILE A 438 17.69 10.92 -2.09
C ILE A 438 18.28 11.57 -3.34
N GLN A 439 18.90 10.79 -4.23
CA GLN A 439 19.42 11.31 -5.49
C GLN A 439 18.25 11.56 -6.44
N GLU A 440 18.26 12.68 -7.16
CA GLU A 440 17.17 13.05 -8.07
C GLU A 440 16.93 11.97 -9.13
N GLU A 441 18.00 11.35 -9.64
CA GLU A 441 17.93 10.19 -10.55
C GLU A 441 17.17 9.01 -9.92
N ASP A 442 17.44 8.68 -8.66
CA ASP A 442 16.74 7.58 -7.98
C ASP A 442 15.26 7.91 -7.68
N LEU A 443 14.91 9.20 -7.51
CA LEU A 443 13.51 9.64 -7.34
C LEU A 443 12.66 9.54 -8.62
N LEU A 444 13.33 9.41 -9.77
CA LEU A 444 12.71 9.20 -11.07
C LEU A 444 12.74 7.72 -11.51
N ASP A 445 13.51 6.88 -10.82
CA ASP A 445 13.51 5.43 -11.02
C ASP A 445 12.20 4.80 -10.51
N VAL A 446 11.44 4.18 -11.42
CA VAL A 446 10.14 3.58 -11.09
C VAL A 446 10.26 2.45 -10.08
N LEU A 447 11.29 1.60 -10.19
CA LEU A 447 11.44 0.44 -9.31
C LEU A 447 11.79 0.89 -7.90
N LEU A 448 12.79 1.77 -7.75
CA LEU A 448 13.17 2.28 -6.45
C LEU A 448 12.03 3.02 -5.78
N THR A 449 11.33 3.88 -6.51
CA THR A 449 10.25 4.67 -5.92
C THR A 449 9.05 3.84 -5.49
N GLN A 450 8.77 2.73 -6.18
CA GLN A 450 7.79 1.74 -5.75
C GLN A 450 8.25 0.98 -4.50
N LEU A 451 9.47 0.41 -4.54
CA LEU A 451 10.00 -0.38 -3.42
C LEU A 451 10.26 0.46 -2.16
N SER A 452 10.59 1.75 -2.31
CA SER A 452 10.84 2.66 -1.19
C SER A 452 9.57 3.33 -0.66
N ALA A 453 8.40 3.14 -1.27
CA ALA A 453 7.19 3.88 -0.91
C ALA A 453 6.77 3.65 0.55
N GLU A 454 6.79 2.38 1.01
CA GLU A 454 6.50 2.04 2.41
C GLU A 454 7.62 2.50 3.36
N ILE A 455 8.88 2.42 2.92
CA ILE A 455 10.03 2.87 3.71
C ILE A 455 9.98 4.38 3.95
N PHE A 456 9.65 5.15 2.91
CA PHE A 456 9.43 6.58 3.03
C PHE A 456 8.28 6.91 3.99
N ARG A 457 7.18 6.13 3.97
CA ARG A 457 6.05 6.31 4.91
C ARG A 457 6.49 6.20 6.38
N LEU A 458 7.45 5.34 6.70
CA LEU A 458 7.99 5.21 8.05
C LEU A 458 8.72 6.48 8.56
N THR A 459 9.09 7.42 7.69
CA THR A 459 9.68 8.70 8.12
C THR A 459 8.64 9.77 8.46
N LYS A 460 7.40 9.61 8.00
CA LYS A 460 6.42 10.69 8.02
C LYS A 460 6.10 11.18 9.42
N TYR A 461 6.01 10.28 10.39
CA TYR A 461 5.71 10.65 11.77
C TYR A 461 6.76 11.63 12.31
N GLN A 462 8.05 11.29 12.20
CA GLN A 462 9.12 12.18 12.65
C GLN A 462 9.14 13.52 11.93
N ARG A 463 8.86 13.51 10.61
CA ARG A 463 8.95 14.71 9.76
C ARG A 463 7.76 15.66 9.93
N TYR A 464 6.56 15.13 10.23
CA TYR A 464 5.31 15.89 10.12
C TYR A 464 4.39 15.84 11.35
N ALA A 465 4.71 15.06 12.39
CA ALA A 465 3.84 14.98 13.58
C ALA A 465 3.71 16.34 14.30
N THR A 466 4.79 17.12 14.36
CA THR A 466 4.79 18.44 15.01
C THR A 466 4.02 19.51 14.24
N SER A 467 3.79 19.32 12.94
CA SER A 467 3.07 20.25 12.07
C SER A 467 1.61 19.86 11.84
N ASN A 468 1.04 18.94 12.64
CA ASN A 468 -0.27 18.31 12.39
C ASN A 468 -0.40 17.67 11.00
N GLY A 469 0.73 17.30 10.37
CA GLY A 469 0.77 16.70 9.03
C GLY A 469 0.67 15.18 9.02
N PHE A 470 0.53 14.55 10.19
CA PHE A 470 0.36 13.11 10.35
C PHE A 470 -0.93 12.81 11.10
N GLY A 471 -1.78 11.92 10.59
CA GLY A 471 -3.00 11.52 11.29
C GLY A 471 -3.52 10.14 10.93
N ILE A 472 -4.81 9.89 11.21
CA ILE A 472 -5.42 8.57 11.05
C ILE A 472 -5.38 8.04 9.60
N GLY A 473 -5.39 8.93 8.60
CA GLY A 473 -5.19 8.54 7.21
C GLY A 473 -3.80 7.94 6.95
N ASP A 474 -2.73 8.57 7.47
CA ASP A 474 -1.36 8.06 7.38
C ASP A 474 -1.20 6.71 8.11
N VAL A 475 -1.80 6.59 9.29
CA VAL A 475 -1.82 5.35 10.06
C VAL A 475 -2.53 4.25 9.29
N ALA A 476 -3.74 4.50 8.78
CA ALA A 476 -4.50 3.52 8.01
C ALA A 476 -3.76 3.08 6.74
N GLN A 477 -3.13 4.01 6.02
CA GLN A 477 -2.32 3.68 4.86
C GLN A 477 -1.12 2.78 5.23
N SER A 478 -0.49 3.02 6.38
CA SER A 478 0.67 2.23 6.85
C SER A 478 0.29 0.91 7.53
N LEU A 479 -0.98 0.75 7.90
CA LEU A 479 -1.59 -0.49 8.38
C LEU A 479 -2.00 -1.44 7.24
N ARG A 480 -1.98 -0.97 5.99
CA ARG A 480 -2.24 -1.83 4.85
C ARG A 480 -1.31 -3.03 4.89
N TRP A 481 -1.87 -4.20 4.61
CA TRP A 481 -1.15 -5.48 4.60
C TRP A 481 -0.52 -5.92 5.94
N ARG A 482 -0.75 -5.19 7.04
CA ARG A 482 -0.38 -5.64 8.38
C ARG A 482 -1.46 -6.54 8.97
N THR A 483 -1.02 -7.48 9.79
CA THR A 483 -1.86 -8.51 10.41
C THR A 483 -1.55 -8.65 11.90
N THR A 484 -2.48 -9.26 12.62
CA THR A 484 -2.35 -9.59 14.04
C THR A 484 -3.16 -10.83 14.38
N SER A 485 -2.67 -11.67 15.29
CA SER A 485 -3.45 -12.77 15.87
C SER A 485 -4.44 -12.28 16.94
N ARG A 486 -4.31 -11.03 17.40
CA ARG A 486 -5.17 -10.41 18.42
C ARG A 486 -5.77 -9.12 17.85
N ALA A 487 -6.93 -9.22 17.21
CA ALA A 487 -7.59 -8.07 16.56
C ALA A 487 -7.86 -6.90 17.53
N GLY A 488 -8.13 -7.18 18.81
CA GLY A 488 -8.33 -6.15 19.83
C GLY A 488 -7.10 -5.32 20.20
N ASP A 489 -5.91 -5.71 19.70
CA ASP A 489 -4.66 -4.97 19.91
C ASP A 489 -4.50 -3.83 18.89
N GLU A 490 -5.24 -3.82 17.78
CA GLU A 490 -5.11 -2.81 16.71
C GLU A 490 -5.12 -1.38 17.24
N THR A 491 -6.13 -1.05 18.04
CA THR A 491 -6.28 0.30 18.61
C THR A 491 -5.18 0.62 19.62
N LEU A 492 -4.66 -0.37 20.34
CA LEU A 492 -3.58 -0.19 21.31
C LEU A 492 -2.25 0.08 20.61
N ALA A 493 -2.00 -0.60 19.48
CA ALA A 493 -0.79 -0.45 18.69
C ALA A 493 -0.70 0.88 17.94
N ILE A 494 -1.81 1.61 17.78
CA ILE A 494 -1.81 2.88 17.03
C ILE A 494 -2.21 4.10 17.84
N SER A 495 -2.72 3.92 19.08
CA SER A 495 -3.14 5.06 19.90
C SER A 495 -2.00 6.04 20.17
N GLY A 496 -0.79 5.51 20.42
CA GLY A 496 0.41 6.32 20.59
C GLY A 496 0.82 7.13 19.37
N LEU A 497 0.44 6.70 18.15
CA LEU A 497 0.67 7.43 16.89
C LEU A 497 -0.37 8.54 16.68
N LEU A 498 -1.54 8.42 17.31
CA LEU A 498 -2.68 9.32 17.18
C LEU A 498 -2.83 10.26 18.39
N ASN A 499 -1.81 10.31 19.26
CA ASN A 499 -1.82 11.07 20.51
C ASN A 499 -3.01 10.74 21.42
N VAL A 500 -3.42 9.46 21.43
CA VAL A 500 -4.45 8.92 22.33
C VAL A 500 -3.78 8.06 23.39
N ASP A 501 -4.18 8.24 24.65
CA ASP A 501 -3.62 7.50 25.78
C ASP A 501 -3.95 5.99 25.69
N ALA A 502 -2.91 5.17 25.58
CA ALA A 502 -3.04 3.72 25.54
C ALA A 502 -3.60 3.15 26.86
N PHE A 503 -3.38 3.82 28.01
CA PHE A 503 -3.91 3.40 29.30
C PHE A 503 -5.43 3.51 29.37
N GLU A 504 -6.04 4.48 28.68
CA GLU A 504 -7.49 4.56 28.56
C GLU A 504 -8.03 3.32 27.83
N LEU A 505 -7.47 3.02 26.67
CA LEU A 505 -7.97 1.95 25.80
C LEU A 505 -7.71 0.54 26.35
N VAL A 506 -6.56 0.31 26.99
CA VAL A 506 -6.19 -1.03 27.50
C VAL A 506 -7.13 -1.51 28.60
N ASN A 507 -7.72 -0.58 29.35
CA ASN A 507 -8.67 -0.83 30.43
C ASN A 507 -10.11 -1.05 29.93
N LEU A 508 -10.39 -0.73 28.66
CA LEU A 508 -11.69 -0.97 28.04
C LEU A 508 -11.81 -2.38 27.45
N PRO A 509 -13.04 -2.93 27.36
CA PRO A 509 -13.34 -4.09 26.54
C PRO A 509 -12.96 -3.85 25.07
N ALA A 510 -12.45 -4.87 24.38
CA ALA A 510 -11.98 -4.75 23.00
C ALA A 510 -13.03 -4.18 22.03
N SER A 511 -14.31 -4.51 22.24
CA SER A 511 -15.42 -4.01 21.43
C SER A 511 -15.64 -2.50 21.54
N GLN A 512 -15.20 -1.84 22.62
CA GLN A 512 -15.41 -0.40 22.82
C GLN A 512 -14.22 0.45 22.33
N ARG A 513 -13.04 -0.16 22.15
CA ARG A 513 -11.80 0.58 21.92
C ARG A 513 -11.78 1.38 20.62
N MET A 514 -12.32 0.84 19.52
CA MET A 514 -12.33 1.56 18.23
C MET A 514 -13.22 2.81 18.30
N THR A 515 -14.40 2.69 18.89
CA THR A 515 -15.30 3.83 19.14
C THR A 515 -14.63 4.89 20.00
N THR A 516 -14.01 4.50 21.12
CA THR A 516 -13.29 5.43 21.99
C THR A 516 -12.11 6.08 21.26
N LEU A 517 -11.33 5.33 20.49
CA LEU A 517 -10.23 5.86 19.70
C LEU A 517 -10.71 6.94 18.74
N LEU A 518 -11.76 6.68 17.96
CA LEU A 518 -12.31 7.64 16.99
C LEU A 518 -12.86 8.91 17.69
N LEU A 519 -13.51 8.76 18.84
CA LEU A 519 -13.97 9.88 19.66
C LEU A 519 -12.82 10.73 20.20
N ARG A 520 -11.70 10.11 20.59
CA ARG A 520 -10.50 10.82 21.06
C ARG A 520 -9.74 11.51 19.93
N VAL A 521 -9.66 10.89 18.76
CA VAL A 521 -9.09 11.51 17.55
C VAL A 521 -9.94 12.70 17.08
N ARG A 522 -11.27 12.59 17.20
CA ARG A 522 -12.29 13.63 16.94
C ARG A 522 -12.37 14.14 15.50
N LYS A 523 -11.28 14.65 14.92
CA LYS A 523 -11.23 15.10 13.52
C LYS A 523 -10.80 13.94 12.61
N LEU A 524 -11.64 13.58 11.65
CA LEU A 524 -11.45 12.44 10.76
C LEU A 524 -11.47 12.85 9.28
N PRO A 525 -10.87 12.06 8.39
CA PRO A 525 -11.11 12.17 6.95
C PRO A 525 -12.58 11.88 6.63
N SER A 526 -13.25 12.75 5.86
CA SER A 526 -14.64 12.51 5.42
C SER A 526 -14.78 11.22 4.61
N ASN A 527 -13.71 10.78 3.93
CA ASN A 527 -13.77 9.54 3.17
C ASN A 527 -13.66 8.25 4.03
N ILE A 528 -13.59 8.34 5.36
CA ILE A 528 -13.56 7.17 6.26
C ILE A 528 -14.78 6.25 6.10
N ILE A 529 -15.95 6.80 5.76
CA ILE A 529 -17.17 6.00 5.58
C ILE A 529 -17.07 5.04 4.38
N PHE A 530 -16.22 5.35 3.40
CA PHE A 530 -16.00 4.54 2.20
C PHE A 530 -14.98 3.41 2.41
N MET A 531 -14.33 3.37 3.59
CA MET A 531 -13.37 2.33 3.92
C MET A 531 -13.97 0.93 3.75
N PRO A 532 -13.26 0.03 3.04
CA PRO A 532 -13.73 -1.33 2.78
C PRO A 532 -13.78 -2.17 4.05
N GLY A 533 -14.59 -3.23 3.96
CA GLY A 533 -14.68 -4.25 4.99
C GLY A 533 -15.82 -4.01 5.98
N PRO A 534 -15.90 -4.87 7.01
CA PRO A 534 -16.98 -4.82 7.99
C PRO A 534 -16.98 -3.52 8.79
N LYS A 535 -18.17 -3.00 9.07
CA LYS A 535 -18.35 -1.85 9.96
C LYS A 535 -18.53 -2.28 11.41
N LEU A 536 -18.49 -1.30 12.31
CA LEU A 536 -18.89 -1.45 13.71
C LEU A 536 -20.41 -1.71 13.81
N ASN A 537 -20.84 -2.43 14.85
CA ASN A 537 -22.25 -2.74 15.09
C ASN A 537 -22.87 -1.82 16.16
N GLN A 538 -22.04 -0.99 16.78
CA GLN A 538 -22.40 -0.03 17.82
C GLN A 538 -23.31 1.05 17.23
N SER A 539 -24.36 1.42 17.98
CA SER A 539 -25.24 2.53 17.62
C SER A 539 -24.42 3.80 17.38
N CYS A 540 -24.84 4.62 16.40
CA CYS A 540 -24.17 5.85 15.98
C CYS A 540 -22.78 5.68 15.32
N PHE A 541 -22.25 4.46 15.24
CA PHE A 541 -20.94 4.16 14.66
C PHE A 541 -21.00 3.14 13.52
N ARG A 542 -22.18 2.86 12.95
CA ARG A 542 -22.35 1.83 11.90
C ARG A 542 -21.69 2.21 10.57
N TRP A 543 -21.27 3.46 10.43
CA TRP A 543 -20.45 3.95 9.33
C TRP A 543 -18.95 3.64 9.50
N ALA A 544 -18.49 3.46 10.74
CA ALA A 544 -17.07 3.40 11.07
C ALA A 544 -16.49 2.01 10.74
N PRO A 545 -15.28 1.94 10.18
CA PRO A 545 -14.62 0.66 9.91
C PRO A 545 -14.34 -0.07 11.23
N ARG A 546 -14.55 -1.40 11.24
CA ARG A 546 -14.20 -2.25 12.39
C ARG A 546 -12.68 -2.37 12.58
N THR A 547 -11.95 -2.25 11.48
CA THR A 547 -10.50 -2.35 11.40
C THR A 547 -10.00 -1.45 10.26
N MET A 548 -8.82 -0.86 10.44
CA MET A 548 -8.07 -0.13 9.44
C MET A 548 -7.02 -1.00 8.73
N MET A 549 -6.76 -2.22 9.21
CA MET A 549 -5.87 -3.20 8.57
C MET A 549 -6.54 -3.81 7.33
N THR A 550 -6.66 -3.03 6.26
CA THR A 550 -7.25 -3.47 4.99
C THR A 550 -6.18 -3.74 3.93
N SER A 551 -6.35 -4.81 3.16
CA SER A 551 -5.56 -5.08 1.96
C SER A 551 -6.09 -4.36 0.72
N MET A 552 -7.27 -3.73 0.82
CA MET A 552 -7.89 -3.05 -0.31
C MET A 552 -7.27 -1.66 -0.53
N ARG A 553 -7.25 -1.21 -1.79
CA ARG A 553 -6.60 0.04 -2.23
C ARG A 553 -7.36 1.33 -1.90
N ILE A 554 -8.57 1.24 -1.36
CA ILE A 554 -9.30 2.43 -0.93
C ILE A 554 -8.67 2.89 0.39
N SER A 555 -7.86 3.94 0.29
CA SER A 555 -7.26 4.59 1.46
C SER A 555 -8.09 5.78 1.92
N MET A 556 -8.07 6.00 3.22
CA MET A 556 -8.42 7.30 3.81
C MET A 556 -7.51 8.40 3.24
N THR A 557 -8.05 9.61 3.15
CA THR A 557 -7.26 10.77 2.70
C THR A 557 -6.09 10.97 3.65
N VAL A 558 -4.89 11.02 3.06
CA VAL A 558 -3.63 11.24 3.75
C VAL A 558 -3.28 12.71 3.59
N SER A 559 -3.10 13.44 4.69
CA SER A 559 -2.88 14.90 4.74
C SER A 559 -4.05 15.76 4.20
N GLY A 560 -4.26 16.93 4.81
CA GLY A 560 -5.38 17.83 4.52
C GLY A 560 -6.14 18.23 5.80
N GLN A 561 -7.00 19.25 5.73
CA GLN A 561 -7.86 19.59 6.86
C GLN A 561 -8.87 18.45 7.04
N TYR A 562 -8.78 17.71 8.14
CA TYR A 562 -9.81 16.74 8.51
C TYR A 562 -11.10 17.49 8.85
N GLU A 563 -12.01 17.49 7.87
CA GLU A 563 -13.26 18.23 7.90
C GLU A 563 -14.39 17.48 8.61
N ALA A 564 -14.27 16.16 8.79
CA ALA A 564 -15.29 15.38 9.48
C ALA A 564 -15.08 15.41 11.00
N LEU A 565 -16.18 15.52 11.74
CA LEU A 565 -16.18 15.56 13.20
C LEU A 565 -16.88 14.33 13.77
N CYS A 566 -16.15 13.51 14.50
CA CYS A 566 -16.68 12.37 15.24
C CYS A 566 -17.25 12.84 16.58
N THR A 567 -18.51 12.52 16.85
CA THR A 567 -19.20 12.80 18.12
C THR A 567 -19.86 11.53 18.66
N PRO A 568 -20.34 11.52 19.92
CA PRO A 568 -21.11 10.39 20.44
C PRO A 568 -22.39 10.10 19.65
N GLN A 569 -22.92 11.09 18.92
CA GLN A 569 -24.12 10.97 18.09
C GLN A 569 -23.82 10.49 16.66
N GLY A 570 -22.56 10.47 16.22
CA GLY A 570 -22.19 10.00 14.88
C GLY A 570 -21.06 10.77 14.22
N LEU A 571 -20.94 10.65 12.90
CA LEU A 571 -20.00 11.42 12.10
C LEU A 571 -20.70 12.60 11.42
N ILE A 572 -20.19 13.79 11.64
CA ILE A 572 -20.63 15.00 10.96
C ILE A 572 -19.65 15.29 9.82
N ALA A 573 -20.14 15.36 8.58
CA ALA A 573 -19.32 15.69 7.41
C ALA A 573 -20.18 16.23 6.26
N GLU A 574 -19.53 16.84 5.26
CA GLU A 574 -20.18 17.31 4.04
C GLU A 574 -19.91 16.36 2.86
N TYR A 575 -20.98 16.00 2.13
CA TYR A 575 -20.91 15.12 0.97
C TYR A 575 -21.74 15.67 -0.19
N SER A 576 -21.46 15.18 -1.40
CA SER A 576 -22.44 15.20 -2.49
C SER A 576 -23.50 14.13 -2.20
N ALA A 577 -24.74 14.56 -1.97
CA ALA A 577 -25.88 13.68 -1.73
C ALA A 577 -26.76 13.61 -2.97
N VAL A 578 -27.19 12.41 -3.35
CA VAL A 578 -28.21 12.15 -4.38
C VAL A 578 -29.44 11.60 -3.65
N CYS A 579 -30.48 12.41 -3.52
CA CYS A 579 -31.68 12.08 -2.75
C CYS A 579 -32.83 11.63 -3.66
N PHE A 580 -33.54 10.59 -3.26
CA PHE A 580 -34.67 9.98 -3.98
C PHE A 580 -35.68 9.39 -2.97
N ALA A 581 -36.82 8.92 -3.46
CA ALA A 581 -37.82 8.27 -2.60
C ALA A 581 -37.23 7.01 -1.92
N ASP A 582 -37.69 6.69 -0.72
CA ASP A 582 -37.24 5.48 0.00
C ASP A 582 -37.57 4.23 -0.83
N ILE A 583 -36.54 3.43 -1.12
CA ILE A 583 -36.66 2.17 -1.86
C ILE A 583 -36.13 1.02 -1.01
N THR A 584 -36.65 -0.18 -1.24
CA THR A 584 -36.13 -1.42 -0.67
C THR A 584 -35.67 -2.33 -1.79
N LEU A 585 -34.40 -2.74 -1.74
CA LEU A 585 -33.74 -3.53 -2.79
C LEU A 585 -33.47 -4.94 -2.28
N LYS A 586 -33.88 -5.94 -3.07
CA LYS A 586 -33.88 -7.37 -2.71
C LYS A 586 -32.92 -8.24 -3.54
N ARG A 587 -32.21 -7.66 -4.52
CA ARG A 587 -31.37 -8.39 -5.48
C ARG A 587 -30.10 -7.60 -5.82
N ASP A 588 -29.01 -8.31 -6.11
CA ASP A 588 -27.73 -7.78 -6.65
C ASP A 588 -27.85 -7.23 -8.09
N ALA A 589 -29.07 -6.89 -8.53
CA ALA A 589 -29.29 -6.34 -9.86
C ALA A 589 -28.93 -4.85 -9.88
N PRO A 590 -28.31 -4.35 -10.96
CA PRO A 590 -28.08 -2.93 -11.08
C PRO A 590 -29.43 -2.18 -11.13
N TRP A 591 -29.44 -0.99 -10.55
CA TRP A 591 -30.60 -0.11 -10.54
C TRP A 591 -30.18 1.31 -10.95
N PHE A 592 -31.15 2.10 -11.39
CA PHE A 592 -30.85 3.32 -12.14
C PHE A 592 -31.52 4.53 -11.50
N ILE A 593 -30.78 5.64 -11.47
CA ILE A 593 -31.26 6.94 -11.02
C ILE A 593 -31.06 7.98 -12.14
N ARG A 594 -32.04 8.86 -12.29
CA ARG A 594 -31.97 10.08 -13.09
C ARG A 594 -31.91 11.30 -12.18
N ASP A 595 -30.76 11.96 -12.15
CA ASP A 595 -30.52 13.19 -11.39
C ASP A 595 -30.99 14.41 -12.19
N LYS A 596 -32.12 14.98 -11.78
CA LYS A 596 -32.75 16.12 -12.44
C LYS A 596 -31.92 17.41 -12.30
N ALA A 597 -31.16 17.56 -11.21
CA ALA A 597 -30.38 18.77 -10.96
C ALA A 597 -29.17 18.89 -11.89
N LYS A 598 -28.58 17.75 -12.28
CA LYS A 598 -27.42 17.71 -13.17
C LYS A 598 -27.72 17.17 -14.56
N GLN A 599 -28.94 16.70 -14.81
CA GLN A 599 -29.35 16.06 -16.07
C GLN A 599 -28.47 14.84 -16.41
N ARG A 600 -28.25 13.98 -15.41
CA ARG A 600 -27.36 12.81 -15.52
C ARG A 600 -28.04 11.52 -15.11
N ILE A 601 -27.54 10.42 -15.64
CA ILE A 601 -28.07 9.08 -15.37
C ILE A 601 -26.95 8.27 -14.71
N TYR A 602 -27.32 7.63 -13.61
CA TYR A 602 -26.41 6.83 -12.83
C TYR A 602 -26.89 5.38 -12.80
N ARG A 603 -25.97 4.45 -13.11
CA ARG A 603 -26.11 3.02 -12.87
C ARG A 603 -25.47 2.67 -11.53
N ILE A 604 -26.24 2.07 -10.64
CA ILE A 604 -25.79 1.70 -9.29
C ILE A 604 -25.76 0.19 -9.20
N ALA A 605 -24.68 -0.35 -8.62
CA ALA A 605 -24.52 -1.79 -8.41
C ALA A 605 -23.81 -2.07 -7.09
N ASP A 606 -24.09 -3.23 -6.51
CA ASP A 606 -23.38 -3.71 -5.32
C ASP A 606 -21.92 -4.08 -5.66
N ILE A 607 -21.04 -3.91 -4.67
CA ILE A 607 -19.60 -4.27 -4.79
C ILE A 607 -19.37 -5.76 -4.51
N LYS A 608 -20.31 -6.40 -3.80
CA LYS A 608 -20.28 -7.81 -3.40
C LYS A 608 -21.69 -8.36 -3.49
N ASN A 609 -21.84 -9.68 -3.64
CA ASN A 609 -23.14 -10.34 -3.57
C ASN A 609 -23.65 -10.30 -2.13
N TYR A 610 -24.35 -9.24 -1.76
CA TYR A 610 -24.96 -9.11 -0.44
C TYR A 610 -26.32 -9.80 -0.50
N ILE A 611 -26.49 -10.87 0.28
CA ILE A 611 -27.73 -11.66 0.29
C ILE A 611 -28.87 -10.91 1.00
N GLU A 612 -28.55 -9.92 1.84
CA GLU A 612 -29.52 -9.20 2.67
C GLU A 612 -30.18 -8.03 1.92
N GLU A 613 -31.49 -7.89 2.10
CA GLU A 613 -32.26 -6.72 1.64
C GLU A 613 -31.83 -5.46 2.40
N TYR A 614 -31.91 -4.30 1.77
CA TYR A 614 -31.69 -3.02 2.43
C TYR A 614 -32.60 -1.94 1.88
N SER A 615 -32.88 -0.93 2.70
CA SER A 615 -33.65 0.25 2.30
C SER A 615 -32.78 1.50 2.32
N CYS A 616 -32.91 2.35 1.31
CA CYS A 616 -32.18 3.62 1.26
C CYS A 616 -32.98 4.70 0.54
N SER A 617 -32.68 5.96 0.86
CA SER A 617 -33.29 7.15 0.27
C SER A 617 -32.26 8.20 -0.16
N VAL A 618 -30.98 7.95 0.12
CA VAL A 618 -29.88 8.84 -0.28
C VAL A 618 -28.62 8.05 -0.60
N LEU A 619 -27.88 8.51 -1.62
CA LEU A 619 -26.51 8.10 -1.89
C LEU A 619 -25.55 9.23 -1.55
N LEU A 620 -24.53 8.96 -0.73
CA LEU A 620 -23.48 9.91 -0.40
C LEU A 620 -22.19 9.62 -1.17
N LEU A 621 -21.58 10.69 -1.70
CA LEU A 621 -20.35 10.65 -2.46
C LEU A 621 -19.41 11.79 -2.02
N MET A 622 -18.09 11.58 -2.14
CA MET A 622 -17.12 12.68 -1.96
C MET A 622 -17.33 13.78 -2.99
N ARG A 623 -17.61 13.37 -4.24
CA ARG A 623 -18.00 14.22 -5.36
C ARG A 623 -18.87 13.41 -6.32
N LEU A 624 -19.64 14.10 -7.16
CA LEU A 624 -20.31 13.45 -8.28
C LEU A 624 -19.27 12.93 -9.29
N PRO A 625 -19.53 11.80 -9.98
CA PRO A 625 -18.64 11.25 -11.01
C PRO A 625 -18.50 12.23 -12.18
N ARG A 626 -17.46 12.11 -13.01
CA ARG A 626 -17.36 12.71 -14.35
C ARG A 626 -18.13 11.86 -15.37
N PRO A 627 -18.36 12.34 -16.60
CA PRO A 627 -19.00 11.53 -17.63
C PRO A 627 -18.31 10.17 -17.80
N SER A 628 -19.09 9.09 -17.84
CA SER A 628 -18.59 7.70 -17.93
C SER A 628 -17.70 7.24 -16.77
N GLU A 629 -17.57 8.02 -15.69
CA GLU A 629 -16.75 7.65 -14.54
C GLU A 629 -17.53 6.75 -13.57
N THR A 630 -16.82 5.74 -13.06
CA THR A 630 -17.27 4.88 -11.97
C THR A 630 -16.65 5.34 -10.64
N VAL A 631 -17.49 5.57 -9.62
CA VAL A 631 -17.07 6.00 -8.28
C VAL A 631 -17.74 5.16 -7.19
N HIS A 632 -17.15 5.14 -5.99
CA HIS A 632 -17.79 4.55 -4.81
C HIS A 632 -18.79 5.52 -4.17
N CYS A 633 -19.93 4.99 -3.74
CA CYS A 633 -20.93 5.73 -2.96
C CYS A 633 -21.39 4.94 -1.74
N ILE A 634 -22.00 5.62 -0.77
CA ILE A 634 -22.65 5.00 0.40
C ILE A 634 -24.16 5.13 0.26
N ALA A 635 -24.89 4.03 0.35
CA ALA A 635 -26.33 4.04 0.53
C ALA A 635 -26.66 4.27 2.00
N CYS A 636 -27.55 5.24 2.24
CA CYS A 636 -28.01 5.58 3.57
C CYS A 636 -29.54 5.68 3.59
N ARG A 637 -30.11 5.47 4.78
CA ARG A 637 -31.52 5.71 5.04
C ARG A 637 -31.67 6.94 5.91
N VAL A 638 -32.46 7.92 5.46
CA VAL A 638 -32.76 9.12 6.26
C VAL A 638 -33.67 8.73 7.42
N VAL A 639 -33.29 9.09 8.65
CA VAL A 639 -34.01 8.77 9.89
C VAL A 639 -34.50 10.00 10.67
N GLY A 640 -34.08 11.21 10.29
CA GLY A 640 -34.62 12.44 10.85
C GLY A 640 -34.23 13.71 10.06
N GLY A 641 -35.21 14.61 9.87
CA GLY A 641 -35.06 15.97 9.31
C GLY A 641 -35.87 16.27 8.03
N GLU A 642 -36.80 17.24 8.13
CA GLU A 642 -37.16 18.20 7.06
C GLU A 642 -36.60 19.58 7.52
N ALA A 643 -36.06 20.44 6.65
CA ALA A 643 -35.49 21.76 7.02
C ALA A 643 -36.58 22.80 7.45
N PRO A 644 -36.34 24.04 8.00
CA PRO A 644 -35.17 24.80 8.57
C PRO A 644 -35.49 25.49 9.97
N PRO A 645 -34.65 26.36 10.64
CA PRO A 645 -34.45 27.80 10.32
C PRO A 645 -32.99 28.32 10.46
N GLU A 646 -32.77 29.57 10.04
CA GLU A 646 -31.57 30.37 10.30
C GLU A 646 -31.29 30.40 11.81
N ASP A 647 -30.06 30.07 12.21
CA ASP A 647 -29.56 30.04 13.60
C ASP A 647 -30.02 28.90 14.53
N ALA A 648 -29.55 27.67 14.26
CA ALA A 648 -29.26 26.66 15.31
C ALA A 648 -28.39 25.50 14.77
N ASP A 649 -27.05 25.64 14.77
CA ASP A 649 -25.98 24.61 14.62
C ASP A 649 -26.07 23.48 13.53
N GLY A 650 -27.05 23.50 12.63
CA GLY A 650 -26.94 23.31 11.17
C GLY A 650 -26.48 21.95 10.59
N TYR A 651 -27.19 20.85 10.83
CA TYR A 651 -27.13 19.63 9.98
C TYR A 651 -28.36 19.56 9.06
N ARG A 652 -28.21 19.11 7.81
CA ARG A 652 -29.33 19.05 6.84
C ARG A 652 -30.27 17.87 7.08
N PHE A 653 -29.74 16.72 7.49
CA PHE A 653 -30.51 15.54 7.91
C PHE A 653 -29.61 14.52 8.63
N THR A 654 -30.24 13.61 9.36
CA THR A 654 -29.61 12.44 9.98
C THR A 654 -29.89 11.21 9.13
N CYS A 655 -28.86 10.40 8.87
CA CYS A 655 -29.00 9.18 8.09
C CYS A 655 -28.18 8.02 8.68
N GLU A 656 -28.71 6.81 8.49
CA GLU A 656 -28.06 5.56 8.90
C GLU A 656 -27.30 4.94 7.74
N TYR A 657 -26.06 4.53 8.00
CA TYR A 657 -25.27 3.76 7.04
C TYR A 657 -25.95 2.42 6.73
N GLN A 658 -26.11 2.11 5.44
CA GLN A 658 -26.63 0.81 5.01
C GLN A 658 -25.51 -0.03 4.40
N ARG A 659 -24.92 0.44 3.30
CA ARG A 659 -23.84 -0.27 2.60
C ARG A 659 -23.08 0.60 1.62
N ARG A 660 -21.97 0.06 1.12
CA ARG A 660 -21.16 0.67 0.06
C ARG A 660 -21.54 0.10 -1.30
N LEU A 661 -21.74 0.97 -2.27
CA LEU A 661 -22.12 0.64 -3.65
C LEU A 661 -21.11 1.26 -4.63
N ILE A 662 -21.23 0.86 -5.89
CA ILE A 662 -20.59 1.52 -7.03
C ILE A 662 -21.66 2.29 -7.79
N LEU A 663 -21.32 3.52 -8.18
CA LEU A 663 -22.13 4.39 -9.01
C LEU A 663 -21.34 4.74 -10.27
N THR A 664 -21.90 4.46 -11.43
CA THR A 664 -21.32 4.76 -12.74
C THR A 664 -22.19 5.76 -13.47
N ASP A 665 -21.61 6.83 -13.97
CA ASP A 665 -22.30 7.70 -14.92
C ASP A 665 -22.44 7.02 -16.28
N ILE A 666 -23.66 7.03 -16.83
CA ILE A 666 -23.97 6.36 -18.10
C ILE A 666 -24.74 7.30 -19.04
N SER A 667 -24.62 7.05 -20.35
CA SER A 667 -25.39 7.78 -21.35
C SER A 667 -26.81 7.23 -21.51
N GLU A 668 -27.71 7.99 -22.14
CA GLU A 668 -29.05 7.49 -22.53
C GLU A 668 -28.94 6.24 -23.43
N SER A 669 -27.93 6.21 -24.30
CA SER A 669 -27.68 5.06 -25.18
C SER A 669 -27.29 3.81 -24.41
N ASP A 670 -26.56 3.96 -23.29
CA ASP A 670 -26.16 2.83 -22.46
C ASP A 670 -27.32 2.36 -21.58
N LEU A 671 -28.12 3.30 -21.05
CA LEU A 671 -29.35 2.98 -20.33
C LEU A 671 -30.31 2.15 -21.20
N ALA A 672 -30.47 2.51 -22.48
CA ALA A 672 -31.31 1.76 -23.42
C ALA A 672 -30.81 0.33 -23.65
N LYS A 673 -29.49 0.09 -23.65
CA LYS A 673 -28.90 -1.26 -23.78
C LYS A 673 -29.16 -2.13 -22.55
N GLU A 674 -29.20 -1.53 -21.36
CA GLU A 674 -29.41 -2.24 -20.10
C GLU A 674 -30.86 -2.73 -19.92
N LYS A 675 -31.82 -2.27 -20.75
CA LYS A 675 -33.25 -2.60 -20.66
C LYS A 675 -33.81 -2.39 -19.25
N ALA A 676 -33.48 -1.25 -18.64
CA ALA A 676 -33.88 -0.93 -17.29
C ALA A 676 -35.41 -0.80 -17.16
N ASP A 677 -36.03 -1.63 -16.32
CA ASP A 677 -37.49 -1.60 -16.07
C ASP A 677 -37.95 -0.36 -15.29
N THR A 678 -37.07 0.25 -14.50
CA THR A 678 -37.40 1.41 -13.66
C THR A 678 -36.18 2.29 -13.45
N VAL A 679 -36.37 3.61 -13.62
CA VAL A 679 -35.36 4.64 -13.36
C VAL A 679 -35.92 5.61 -12.32
N LEU A 680 -35.27 5.71 -11.17
CA LEU A 680 -35.73 6.55 -10.07
C LEU A 680 -35.40 8.02 -10.31
N GLY A 681 -36.34 8.91 -10.05
CA GLY A 681 -36.06 10.35 -10.06
C GLY A 681 -35.30 10.76 -8.79
N ALA A 682 -34.20 11.49 -8.96
CA ALA A 682 -33.42 12.03 -7.86
C ALA A 682 -33.02 13.49 -8.09
N THR A 683 -32.57 14.11 -7.00
CA THR A 683 -31.99 15.46 -7.00
C THR A 683 -30.67 15.42 -6.23
N SER A 684 -29.60 15.94 -6.81
CA SER A 684 -28.29 16.02 -6.14
C SER A 684 -27.97 17.41 -5.57
N GLY A 685 -27.17 17.43 -4.50
CA GLY A 685 -26.66 18.66 -3.89
C GLY A 685 -25.53 18.40 -2.89
N ARG A 686 -24.80 19.45 -2.50
CA ARG A 686 -23.84 19.38 -1.37
C ARG A 686 -24.60 19.52 -0.06
N MET A 687 -24.40 18.59 0.86
CA MET A 687 -25.14 18.51 2.11
C MET A 687 -24.23 18.12 3.27
N ARG A 688 -24.38 18.84 4.38
CA ARG A 688 -23.78 18.48 5.68
C ARG A 688 -24.72 17.54 6.40
N VAL A 689 -24.24 16.36 6.76
CA VAL A 689 -25.07 15.26 7.32
C VAL A 689 -24.52 14.80 8.67
N LEU A 690 -25.43 14.27 9.50
CA LEU A 690 -25.07 13.45 10.64
C LEU A 690 -25.27 11.97 10.27
N MET A 691 -24.17 11.22 10.25
CA MET A 691 -24.16 9.80 9.90
C MET A 691 -24.10 8.94 11.17
N THR A 692 -25.01 7.97 11.28
CA THR A 692 -25.11 7.03 12.41
C THR A 692 -24.82 5.59 12.03
#